data_AF-F4PXG0-F1
#
_entry.id   AF-F4PXG0-F1
#
_cell.length_a   1.000
_cell.length_b   1.000
_cell.length_c   1.000
_cell.angle_alpha   90.00
_cell.angle_beta   90.00
_cell.angle_gamma   90.00
#
_symmetry.space_group_name_H-M   'P 1'
#
loop_
_entity.id
_entity.type
_entity.pdbx_description
1 polymer ?
#
loop_
_entity_poly.entity_id
_entity_poly.type
_entity_poly.pdbx_seq_one_letter_code
_entity_poly.pdbx_strand_id
1 'polypeptide(L)'
;MGSGNTAKTYPPVLYKKLKPIRKSPKELPQVITLEQIVESLPKEVFEKSGFKSFSSLFLTILFIALSIVFMNHVPSYLYPIGWFLGGASITGLFVIGNDCNHKSFSNSSTINSVVGTIVMLPLLYPFQSVKIIDRINLNNNIKSNASFIRNWATGKYFWLVSICNWAENYFNVKKVEDKDDKAKAFTSIVLVYVFAGIFFPLILKFFGISGFLNYWLAPWLIYHFLASTFTLLPRIPFFDERDKKYSVHITYPKWFEFVVKDINFTLPRQIAVTIPHYNLRKAYDAFKKNWGEYIFEMPFEHEMLKELITRSQSFSEEIFSPFDNQPIAKPTNRRYVPPTSQRKSRTVSEFLKEINWLHASLLLTTPVIAVYGMMSVSLTWKTFVWTFIYYHMTGMGITVGYHRLYSHRSYKATLPIRILLLLFGAGAIEGSCRWWSRDHRAHHRYTDTDKDPYSAHSGFFWSHFGWLMMKQDPSKIGRSNIEDLNADKWVMWQHRNYLPIAFFFGFVFPTLVAGLGWDDWMGGYFYAGVLRLVTVHHSTFFVNSLAHFIGDTPYDDNHSPKDSIITAILTFGEGYHNFHHEFPTDYRNAYSTFGYDPSKWAIKLMELLGLVYDLNTFSKNEIQKGMIQMRQKNVEQLKQVIHWGTAIESLPEMTEEDFDAQCKQGKKYIIIDSIVLDVETFIDEHPGGVSYIKMGLGKDATKMFRGEVYGHSNAANNLISQFRIARFISKEKNN
;
A
#
# COMPACT_ATOMS: atom_id res chain seq x y z
N MET A 1 34.20 36.51 -4.87
CA MET A 1 32.79 36.69 -5.28
C MET A 1 32.11 35.34 -5.18
N GLY A 2 31.07 35.24 -4.35
CA GLY A 2 30.49 33.97 -3.91
C GLY A 2 29.77 33.21 -5.02
N SER A 3 30.12 31.93 -5.19
CA SER A 3 29.23 30.96 -5.80
C SER A 3 28.28 30.46 -4.72
N GLY A 4 27.07 31.00 -4.74
CA GLY A 4 25.98 30.53 -3.89
C GLY A 4 25.70 29.06 -4.18
N ASN A 5 25.99 28.18 -3.22
CA ASN A 5 25.36 26.86 -3.14
C ASN A 5 23.86 27.08 -2.94
N THR A 6 23.11 27.10 -4.03
CA THR A 6 21.66 26.99 -3.98
C THR A 6 21.33 25.57 -3.56
N ALA A 7 20.97 25.40 -2.28
CA ALA A 7 20.53 24.13 -1.72
C ALA A 7 19.37 23.57 -2.57
N LYS A 8 19.61 22.44 -3.24
CA LYS A 8 18.54 21.67 -3.87
C LYS A 8 17.92 20.78 -2.81
N THR A 9 16.62 20.90 -2.66
CA THR A 9 15.86 20.34 -1.55
C THR A 9 14.69 19.57 -2.13
N TYR A 10 14.81 18.25 -2.19
CA TYR A 10 13.79 17.36 -2.74
C TYR A 10 12.92 16.76 -1.62
N PRO A 11 11.64 16.43 -1.89
CA PRO A 11 10.87 15.64 -0.94
C PRO A 11 11.59 14.30 -0.68
N PRO A 12 11.46 13.73 0.53
CA PRO A 12 11.92 12.37 0.77
C PRO A 12 11.39 11.42 -0.31
N VAL A 13 12.17 10.40 -0.70
CA VAL A 13 11.81 9.45 -1.79
C VAL A 13 10.36 8.96 -1.66
N LEU A 14 9.91 8.75 -0.42
CA LEU A 14 8.54 8.40 -0.02
C LEU A 14 7.42 9.27 -0.60
N TYR A 15 7.73 10.49 -1.02
CA TYR A 15 6.79 11.55 -1.35
C TYR A 15 7.12 12.22 -2.69
N LYS A 16 8.00 11.61 -3.50
CA LYS A 16 8.49 12.18 -4.78
C LYS A 16 7.35 12.46 -5.78
N LYS A 17 6.23 11.75 -5.66
CA LYS A 17 5.04 11.91 -6.51
C LYS A 17 3.96 12.83 -5.93
N LEU A 18 4.07 13.23 -4.66
CA LEU A 18 3.05 14.05 -3.97
C LEU A 18 3.35 15.54 -4.14
N LYS A 19 2.29 16.35 -4.22
CA LYS A 19 2.43 17.82 -4.28
C LYS A 19 2.52 18.37 -2.85
N PRO A 20 3.67 18.92 -2.42
CA PRO A 20 3.77 19.48 -1.08
C PRO A 20 2.99 20.80 -0.97
N ILE A 21 2.52 21.12 0.25
CA ILE A 21 1.87 22.41 0.55
C ILE A 21 2.90 23.54 0.52
N ARG A 22 4.15 23.25 0.93
CA ARG A 22 5.30 24.17 0.84
C ARG A 22 6.47 23.49 0.14
N LYS A 23 7.08 24.19 -0.82
CA LYS A 23 8.33 23.74 -1.44
C LYS A 23 9.43 23.81 -0.38
N SER A 24 10.11 22.70 -0.16
CA SER A 24 11.48 22.60 0.35
C SER A 24 11.87 23.42 1.59
N PRO A 25 12.12 22.81 2.76
CA PRO A 25 12.57 23.54 3.94
C PRO A 25 13.97 24.13 3.72
N LYS A 26 14.21 25.38 4.14
CA LYS A 26 15.56 25.96 4.21
C LYS A 26 16.42 25.16 5.20
N GLU A 27 17.74 25.18 5.02
CA GLU A 27 18.64 24.65 6.07
C GLU A 27 18.49 25.49 7.35
N LEU A 28 18.37 24.83 8.51
CA LEU A 28 18.40 25.51 9.81
C LEU A 28 19.73 26.28 9.95
N PRO A 29 19.71 27.56 10.36
CA PRO A 29 20.93 28.30 10.65
C PRO A 29 21.71 27.60 11.78
N GLN A 30 23.05 27.54 11.68
CA GLN A 30 23.91 26.83 12.64
C GLN A 30 23.87 27.37 14.09
N VAL A 31 23.14 28.45 14.36
CA VAL A 31 23.18 29.23 15.62
C VAL A 31 21.87 29.18 16.41
N ILE A 32 20.87 28.38 16.00
CA ILE A 32 19.55 28.38 16.65
C ILE A 32 19.43 27.24 17.67
N THR A 33 19.15 27.59 18.93
CA THR A 33 18.97 26.62 20.02
C THR A 33 17.51 26.19 20.19
N LEU A 34 17.28 25.01 20.78
CA LEU A 34 15.92 24.55 21.12
C LEU A 34 15.20 25.51 22.08
N GLU A 35 15.95 26.16 22.98
CA GLU A 35 15.43 27.16 23.92
C GLU A 35 14.84 28.35 23.17
N GLN A 36 15.56 28.91 22.19
CA GLN A 36 15.07 30.02 21.36
C GLN A 36 13.78 29.65 20.58
N ILE A 37 13.68 28.39 20.15
CA ILE A 37 12.47 27.88 19.50
C ILE A 37 11.30 27.83 20.49
N VAL A 38 11.52 27.32 21.69
CA VAL A 38 10.49 27.24 22.75
C VAL A 38 10.04 28.64 23.19
N GLU A 39 10.97 29.58 23.36
CA GLU A 39 10.67 30.98 23.71
C GLU A 39 9.81 31.70 22.66
N SER A 40 9.87 31.27 21.40
CA SER A 40 9.04 31.81 20.33
C SER A 40 7.55 31.42 20.42
N LEU A 41 7.20 30.44 21.27
CA LEU A 41 5.83 29.96 21.41
C LEU A 41 5.02 30.80 22.42
N PRO A 42 3.72 31.10 22.15
CA PRO A 42 2.87 31.82 23.09
C PRO A 42 2.71 31.07 24.41
N LYS A 43 2.80 31.76 25.55
CA LYS A 43 2.68 31.14 26.89
C LYS A 43 1.38 30.34 27.07
N GLU A 44 0.29 30.80 26.45
CA GLU A 44 -1.03 30.17 26.47
C GLU A 44 -1.04 28.71 25.95
N VAL A 45 -0.08 28.31 25.11
CA VAL A 45 -0.03 26.91 24.60
C VAL A 45 0.39 25.91 25.69
N PHE A 46 1.07 26.39 26.73
CA PHE A 46 1.48 25.58 27.89
C PHE A 46 0.43 25.55 29.00
N GLU A 47 -0.62 26.37 28.91
CA GLU A 47 -1.66 26.45 29.94
C GLU A 47 -2.50 25.17 29.99
N LYS A 48 -2.53 24.58 31.18
CA LYS A 48 -3.29 23.37 31.45
C LYS A 48 -4.72 23.72 31.86
N SER A 49 -5.69 22.99 31.32
CA SER A 49 -7.09 23.16 31.64
C SER A 49 -7.68 21.80 32.01
N GLY A 50 -8.10 21.66 33.27
CA GLY A 50 -8.78 20.46 33.75
C GLY A 50 -10.05 20.18 32.93
N PHE A 51 -10.85 21.22 32.67
CA PHE A 51 -12.05 21.11 31.86
C PHE A 51 -11.75 20.55 30.46
N LYS A 52 -10.77 21.10 29.72
CA LYS A 52 -10.41 20.60 28.38
C LYS A 52 -9.86 19.17 28.43
N SER A 53 -9.03 18.86 29.42
CA SER A 53 -8.42 17.54 29.60
C SER A 53 -9.46 16.45 29.85
N PHE A 54 -10.35 16.66 30.81
CA PHE A 54 -11.42 15.71 31.13
C PHE A 54 -12.52 15.66 30.06
N SER A 55 -12.85 16.79 29.42
CA SER A 55 -13.77 16.80 28.27
C SER A 55 -13.21 15.97 27.10
N SER A 56 -11.90 16.09 26.84
CA SER A 56 -11.25 15.30 25.80
C SER A 56 -11.25 13.81 26.10
N LEU A 57 -10.99 13.42 27.35
CA LEU A 57 -11.09 12.04 27.83
C LEU A 57 -12.51 11.51 27.69
N PHE A 58 -13.51 12.26 28.16
CA PHE A 58 -14.91 11.90 28.03
C PHE A 58 -15.32 11.68 26.57
N LEU A 59 -14.97 12.61 25.68
CA LEU A 59 -15.24 12.48 24.25
C LEU A 59 -14.57 11.25 23.62
N THR A 60 -13.37 10.91 24.07
CA THR A 60 -12.64 9.72 23.57
C THR A 60 -13.37 8.44 23.98
N ILE A 61 -13.79 8.34 25.25
CA ILE A 61 -14.58 7.21 25.74
C ILE A 61 -15.94 7.14 25.03
N LEU A 62 -16.58 8.29 24.80
CA LEU A 62 -17.83 8.37 24.06
C LEU A 62 -17.69 7.84 22.63
N PHE A 63 -16.63 8.18 21.89
CA PHE A 63 -16.43 7.65 20.55
C PHE A 63 -16.14 6.15 20.53
N ILE A 64 -15.41 5.63 21.53
CA ILE A 64 -15.23 4.18 21.68
C ILE A 64 -16.60 3.52 21.91
N ALA A 65 -17.42 4.04 22.82
CA ALA A 65 -18.75 3.53 23.09
C ALA A 65 -19.66 3.60 21.84
N LEU A 66 -19.65 4.72 21.12
CA LEU A 66 -20.39 4.90 19.87
C LEU A 66 -19.94 3.91 18.79
N SER A 67 -18.64 3.59 18.70
CA SER A 67 -18.15 2.58 17.76
C SER A 67 -18.71 1.19 18.06
N ILE A 68 -18.83 0.82 19.33
CA ILE A 68 -19.40 -0.45 19.77
C ILE A 68 -20.91 -0.46 19.53
N VAL A 69 -21.62 0.61 19.90
CA VAL A 69 -23.06 0.76 19.64
C VAL A 69 -23.34 0.67 18.16
N PHE A 70 -22.56 1.36 17.32
CA PHE A 70 -22.68 1.30 15.87
C PHE A 70 -22.55 -0.14 15.36
N MET A 71 -21.49 -0.87 15.74
CA MET A 71 -21.31 -2.27 15.34
C MET A 71 -22.44 -3.19 15.82
N ASN A 72 -23.12 -2.86 16.91
CA ASN A 72 -24.26 -3.65 17.38
C ASN A 72 -25.58 -3.36 16.66
N HIS A 73 -25.66 -2.28 15.89
CA HIS A 73 -26.89 -1.88 15.17
C HIS A 73 -26.74 -1.94 13.65
N VAL A 74 -25.55 -2.32 13.15
CA VAL A 74 -25.27 -2.42 11.72
C VAL A 74 -24.89 -3.85 11.34
N PRO A 75 -25.13 -4.27 10.09
CA PRO A 75 -24.64 -5.56 9.60
C PRO A 75 -23.11 -5.67 9.65
N SER A 76 -22.59 -6.90 9.75
CA SER A 76 -21.17 -7.20 9.93
C SER A 76 -20.25 -6.66 8.83
N TYR A 77 -20.73 -6.50 7.59
CA TYR A 77 -19.94 -5.90 6.51
C TYR A 77 -19.67 -4.40 6.68
N LEU A 78 -20.40 -3.71 7.59
CA LEU A 78 -20.12 -2.32 7.98
C LEU A 78 -19.23 -2.23 9.24
N TYR A 79 -18.88 -3.36 9.86
CA TYR A 79 -17.98 -3.37 11.02
C TYR A 79 -16.64 -2.69 10.76
N PRO A 80 -16.02 -2.73 9.56
CA PRO A 80 -14.80 -1.98 9.30
C PRO A 80 -14.90 -0.48 9.61
N ILE A 81 -16.07 0.14 9.45
CA ILE A 81 -16.29 1.55 9.83
C ILE A 81 -16.22 1.70 11.36
N GLY A 82 -16.87 0.79 12.08
CA GLY A 82 -16.82 0.71 13.54
C GLY A 82 -15.42 0.43 14.08
N TRP A 83 -14.70 -0.53 13.48
CA TRP A 83 -13.30 -0.83 13.81
C TRP A 83 -12.40 0.38 13.59
N PHE A 84 -12.59 1.10 12.48
CA PHE A 84 -11.82 2.30 12.19
C PHE A 84 -12.08 3.41 13.23
N LEU A 85 -13.34 3.72 13.50
CA LEU A 85 -13.71 4.71 14.52
C LEU A 85 -13.20 4.30 15.92
N GLY A 86 -13.33 3.02 16.27
CA GLY A 86 -12.84 2.45 17.53
C GLY A 86 -11.32 2.59 17.65
N GLY A 87 -10.57 2.18 16.63
CA GLY A 87 -9.10 2.28 16.63
C GLY A 87 -8.58 3.72 16.58
N ALA A 88 -9.23 4.62 15.84
CA ALA A 88 -8.92 6.05 15.87
C ALA A 88 -9.18 6.66 17.26
N SER A 89 -10.25 6.24 17.93
CA SER A 89 -10.56 6.71 19.28
C SER A 89 -9.59 6.15 20.33
N ILE A 90 -9.19 4.87 20.21
CA ILE A 90 -8.14 4.25 21.03
C ILE A 90 -6.80 4.98 20.85
N THR A 91 -6.51 5.49 19.66
CA THR A 91 -5.36 6.39 19.42
C THR A 91 -5.44 7.65 20.31
N GLY A 92 -6.63 8.20 20.51
CA GLY A 92 -6.86 9.29 21.46
C GLY A 92 -6.54 8.93 22.93
N LEU A 93 -6.84 7.70 23.37
CA LEU A 93 -6.45 7.24 24.71
C LEU A 93 -4.93 7.21 24.87
N PHE A 94 -4.20 6.76 23.85
CA PHE A 94 -2.74 6.80 23.84
C PHE A 94 -2.20 8.24 23.93
N VAL A 95 -2.78 9.19 23.19
CA VAL A 95 -2.39 10.62 23.27
C VAL A 95 -2.60 11.17 24.67
N ILE A 96 -3.74 10.88 25.30
CA ILE A 96 -4.06 11.32 26.67
C ILE A 96 -3.11 10.69 27.68
N GLY A 97 -2.81 9.40 27.54
CA GLY A 97 -1.82 8.73 28.39
C GLY A 97 -0.42 9.33 28.20
N ASN A 98 -0.06 9.74 27.00
CA ASN A 98 1.20 10.46 26.75
C ASN A 98 1.21 11.86 27.40
N ASP A 99 0.08 12.57 27.42
CA ASP A 99 -0.03 13.84 28.17
C ASP A 99 0.12 13.63 29.68
N CYS A 100 -0.44 12.53 30.20
CA CYS A 100 -0.25 12.12 31.58
C CYS A 100 1.23 11.82 31.88
N ASN A 101 1.91 11.13 30.96
CA ASN A 101 3.34 10.81 31.06
C ASN A 101 4.18 12.09 31.25
N HIS A 102 3.93 13.10 30.42
CA HIS A 102 4.67 14.38 30.44
C HIS A 102 4.08 15.45 31.38
N LYS A 103 3.12 15.08 32.25
CA LYS A 103 2.46 15.97 33.20
C LYS A 103 1.75 17.17 32.54
N SER A 104 1.34 17.05 31.28
CA SER A 104 0.59 18.08 30.55
C SER A 104 -0.93 17.94 30.69
N PHE A 105 -1.42 16.76 31.10
CA PHE A 105 -2.85 16.53 31.34
C PHE A 105 -3.37 17.21 32.63
N SER A 106 -2.60 17.18 33.71
CA SER A 106 -2.96 17.83 34.99
C SER A 106 -1.75 18.37 35.72
N ASN A 107 -1.96 19.34 36.62
CA ASN A 107 -0.93 19.79 37.57
C ASN A 107 -0.67 18.76 38.68
N SER A 108 -1.61 17.85 38.94
CA SER A 108 -1.44 16.79 39.94
C SER A 108 -0.74 15.57 39.35
N SER A 109 0.45 15.24 39.88
CA SER A 109 1.18 14.02 39.51
C SER A 109 0.37 12.75 39.80
N THR A 110 -0.45 12.77 40.84
CA THR A 110 -1.35 11.66 41.20
C THR A 110 -2.42 11.46 40.14
N ILE A 111 -3.11 12.55 39.72
CA ILE A 111 -4.12 12.48 38.66
C ILE A 111 -3.50 11.94 37.37
N ASN A 112 -2.35 12.47 36.95
CA ASN A 112 -1.65 11.97 35.76
C ASN A 112 -1.31 10.48 35.88
N SER A 113 -0.86 10.02 37.05
CA SER A 113 -0.49 8.61 37.23
C SER A 113 -1.69 7.68 37.20
N VAL A 114 -2.80 8.06 37.84
CA VAL A 114 -4.04 7.27 37.88
C VAL A 114 -4.70 7.26 36.49
N VAL A 115 -4.94 8.42 35.91
CA VAL A 115 -5.59 8.53 34.59
C VAL A 115 -4.73 7.88 33.52
N GLY A 116 -3.42 8.16 33.49
CA GLY A 116 -2.48 7.58 32.53
C GLY A 116 -2.43 6.06 32.60
N THR A 117 -2.50 5.49 33.80
CA THR A 117 -2.58 4.03 33.98
C THR A 117 -3.89 3.48 33.40
N ILE A 118 -5.04 4.06 33.77
CA ILE A 118 -6.36 3.58 33.34
C ILE A 118 -6.50 3.63 31.81
N VAL A 119 -6.14 4.75 31.17
CA VAL A 119 -6.34 4.92 29.72
C VAL A 119 -5.40 4.05 28.89
N MET A 120 -4.26 3.63 29.43
CA MET A 120 -3.28 2.77 28.75
C MET A 120 -3.59 1.28 28.87
N LEU A 121 -4.42 0.85 29.84
CA LEU A 121 -4.78 -0.56 30.03
C LEU A 121 -5.49 -1.19 28.82
N PRO A 122 -6.49 -0.56 28.17
CA PRO A 122 -7.13 -1.13 26.97
C PRO A 122 -6.17 -1.36 25.79
N LEU A 123 -5.07 -0.59 25.73
CA LEU A 123 -4.00 -0.76 24.74
C LEU A 123 -2.95 -1.79 25.16
N LEU A 124 -3.02 -2.30 26.39
CA LEU A 124 -2.00 -3.13 27.04
C LEU A 124 -0.65 -2.41 27.17
N TYR A 125 -0.64 -1.10 27.44
CA TYR A 125 0.60 -0.35 27.67
C TYR A 125 0.90 -0.24 29.17
N PRO A 126 2.07 -0.70 29.65
CA PRO A 126 2.47 -0.52 31.05
C PRO A 126 2.93 0.93 31.28
N PHE A 127 2.00 1.79 31.73
CA PHE A 127 2.19 3.24 31.85
C PHE A 127 3.50 3.69 32.53
N GLN A 128 3.88 3.10 33.68
CA GLN A 128 5.13 3.51 34.34
C GLN A 128 6.37 3.07 33.57
N SER A 129 6.31 1.89 32.92
CA SER A 129 7.40 1.42 32.06
C SER A 129 7.58 2.35 30.85
N VAL A 130 6.49 2.76 30.20
CA VAL A 130 6.50 3.76 29.12
C VAL A 130 7.19 5.05 29.57
N LYS A 131 6.80 5.59 30.72
CA LYS A 131 7.39 6.80 31.30
C LYS A 131 8.90 6.69 31.53
N ILE A 132 9.35 5.55 32.06
CA ILE A 132 10.76 5.31 32.33
C ILE A 132 11.55 5.18 31.03
N ILE A 133 11.07 4.37 30.09
CA ILE A 133 11.73 4.11 28.81
C ILE A 133 11.78 5.38 27.96
N ASP A 134 10.71 6.19 27.91
CA ASP A 134 10.72 7.46 27.17
C ASP A 134 11.75 8.43 27.75
N ARG A 135 11.87 8.51 29.08
CA ARG A 135 12.91 9.33 29.75
C ARG A 135 14.32 8.82 29.44
N ILE A 136 14.54 7.51 29.41
CA ILE A 136 15.84 6.91 29.03
C ILE A 136 16.17 7.25 27.57
N ASN A 137 15.19 7.12 26.67
CA ASN A 137 15.37 7.40 25.24
C ASN A 137 15.65 8.88 24.95
N LEU A 138 15.11 9.80 25.75
CA LEU A 138 15.43 11.23 25.68
C LEU A 138 16.89 11.51 26.08
N ASN A 139 17.44 10.77 27.04
CA ASN A 139 18.79 10.98 27.55
C ASN A 139 19.89 10.29 26.71
N ASN A 140 19.61 9.14 26.09
CA ASN A 140 20.61 8.31 25.38
C ASN A 140 20.75 8.60 23.87
N ASN A 141 20.36 9.79 23.42
CA ASN A 141 20.66 10.29 22.07
C ASN A 141 20.23 9.34 20.92
N ILE A 142 18.96 8.90 20.89
CA ILE A 142 18.14 8.34 19.76
C ILE A 142 18.77 7.24 18.83
N LYS A 143 20.03 6.84 18.98
CA LYS A 143 20.72 5.99 17.99
C LYS A 143 20.23 4.53 18.00
N SER A 144 19.79 3.99 19.14
CA SER A 144 19.42 2.56 19.25
C SER A 144 18.01 2.21 18.74
N ASN A 145 17.02 3.09 18.92
CA ASN A 145 15.65 2.84 18.45
C ASN A 145 15.47 3.13 16.95
N ALA A 146 16.34 3.96 16.36
CA ALA A 146 16.26 4.35 14.96
C ALA A 146 16.51 3.17 14.00
N SER A 147 17.45 2.27 14.32
CA SER A 147 17.77 1.10 13.48
C SER A 147 16.63 0.06 13.46
N PHE A 148 16.02 -0.20 14.61
CA PHE A 148 14.89 -1.11 14.72
C PHE A 148 13.65 -0.59 13.97
N ILE A 149 13.27 0.67 14.22
CA ILE A 149 12.15 1.31 13.51
C ILE A 149 12.44 1.33 12.00
N ARG A 150 13.68 1.61 11.59
CA ARG A 150 14.11 1.60 10.18
C ARG A 150 13.89 0.24 9.50
N ASN A 151 14.25 -0.87 10.14
CA ASN A 151 14.14 -2.20 9.53
C ASN A 151 12.68 -2.62 9.32
N TRP A 152 11.80 -2.30 10.27
CA TRP A 152 10.39 -2.65 10.16
C TRP A 152 9.60 -1.67 9.30
N ALA A 153 9.92 -0.38 9.38
CA ALA A 153 9.23 0.67 8.63
C ALA A 153 9.40 0.55 7.12
N THR A 154 10.46 -0.10 6.65
CA THR A 154 10.84 -0.17 5.23
C THR A 154 10.27 -1.37 4.49
N GLY A 155 9.68 -2.34 5.20
CA GLY A 155 9.10 -3.54 4.61
C GLY A 155 7.58 -3.47 4.40
N LYS A 156 7.04 -4.51 3.73
CA LYS A 156 5.59 -4.74 3.54
C LYS A 156 4.79 -4.81 4.86
N TYR A 157 5.48 -5.04 5.98
CA TYR A 157 4.91 -5.14 7.32
C TYR A 157 5.13 -3.87 8.17
N PHE A 158 5.31 -2.69 7.55
CA PHE A 158 5.51 -1.43 8.26
C PHE A 158 4.45 -1.14 9.33
N TRP A 159 3.21 -1.61 9.13
CA TRP A 159 2.13 -1.40 10.08
C TRP A 159 2.32 -2.18 11.40
N LEU A 160 3.21 -3.18 11.44
CA LEU A 160 3.60 -3.89 12.66
C LEU A 160 4.65 -3.16 13.50
N VAL A 161 5.29 -2.09 12.98
CA VAL A 161 6.37 -1.38 13.69
C VAL A 161 5.97 -0.99 15.11
N SER A 162 4.76 -0.45 15.28
CA SER A 162 4.27 -0.04 16.60
C SER A 162 4.04 -1.22 17.55
N ILE A 163 3.63 -2.39 17.06
CA ILE A 163 3.46 -3.62 17.86
C ILE A 163 4.82 -4.15 18.29
N CYS A 164 5.78 -4.23 17.36
CA CYS A 164 7.11 -4.72 17.68
C CYS A 164 7.84 -3.75 18.63
N ASN A 165 7.71 -2.43 18.41
CA ASN A 165 8.21 -1.42 19.34
C ASN A 165 7.55 -1.52 20.71
N TRP A 166 6.24 -1.75 20.75
CA TRP A 166 5.48 -1.92 21.99
C TRP A 166 6.00 -3.11 22.82
N ALA A 167 6.14 -4.27 22.18
CA ALA A 167 6.60 -5.50 22.82
C ALA A 167 8.07 -5.40 23.27
N GLU A 168 8.95 -4.87 22.41
CA GLU A 168 10.39 -4.86 22.69
C GLU A 168 10.79 -3.81 23.74
N ASN A 169 10.15 -2.64 23.72
CA ASN A 169 10.57 -1.53 24.58
C ASN A 169 9.85 -1.52 25.92
N TYR A 170 8.52 -1.67 25.96
CA TYR A 170 7.76 -1.37 27.16
C TYR A 170 7.58 -2.55 28.11
N PHE A 171 7.84 -3.79 27.67
CA PHE A 171 7.81 -4.98 28.53
C PHE A 171 9.21 -5.45 28.96
N ASN A 172 10.27 -4.82 28.45
CA ASN A 172 11.63 -5.25 28.68
C ASN A 172 12.29 -4.51 29.85
N VAL A 173 12.08 -5.00 31.07
CA VAL A 173 12.68 -4.47 32.30
C VAL A 173 14.21 -4.55 32.33
N LYS A 174 14.86 -5.28 31.41
CA LYS A 174 16.32 -5.31 31.32
C LYS A 174 16.90 -3.99 30.78
N LYS A 175 16.09 -3.18 30.08
CA LYS A 175 16.49 -1.85 29.60
C LYS A 175 16.53 -0.79 30.73
N VAL A 176 16.11 -1.15 31.95
CA VAL A 176 16.08 -0.25 33.11
C VAL A 176 17.17 -0.66 34.10
N GLU A 177 18.18 0.20 34.25
CA GLU A 177 19.32 -0.03 35.14
C GLU A 177 18.99 0.33 36.59
N ASP A 178 18.27 1.44 36.82
CA ASP A 178 17.88 1.90 38.15
C ASP A 178 16.89 0.92 38.83
N LYS A 179 17.19 0.56 40.10
CA LYS A 179 16.46 -0.47 40.84
C LYS A 179 15.02 -0.07 41.17
N ASP A 180 14.80 1.20 41.51
CA ASP A 180 13.48 1.70 41.90
C ASP A 180 12.57 1.88 40.68
N ASP A 181 13.13 2.37 39.58
CA ASP A 181 12.45 2.45 38.29
C ASP A 181 12.14 1.06 37.75
N LYS A 182 13.05 0.09 37.90
CA LYS A 182 12.80 -1.29 37.51
C LYS A 182 11.63 -1.90 38.29
N ALA A 183 11.53 -1.63 39.59
CA ALA A 183 10.40 -2.05 40.41
C ALA A 183 9.07 -1.41 39.92
N LYS A 184 9.06 -0.10 39.62
CA LYS A 184 7.88 0.61 39.10
C LYS A 184 7.45 0.09 37.72
N ALA A 185 8.40 -0.14 36.82
CA ALA A 185 8.15 -0.72 35.50
C ALA A 185 7.55 -2.13 35.63
N PHE A 186 8.13 -2.97 36.49
CA PHE A 186 7.65 -4.31 36.76
C PHE A 186 6.22 -4.32 37.32
N THR A 187 5.92 -3.50 38.34
CA THR A 187 4.56 -3.36 38.88
C THR A 187 3.55 -2.96 37.81
N SER A 188 3.92 -2.01 36.93
CA SER A 188 3.05 -1.59 35.85
C SER A 188 2.82 -2.67 34.78
N ILE A 189 3.80 -3.54 34.53
CA ILE A 189 3.66 -4.70 33.65
C ILE A 189 2.74 -5.75 34.28
N VAL A 190 2.92 -6.04 35.57
CA VAL A 190 2.04 -6.96 36.32
C VAL A 190 0.60 -6.47 36.26
N LEU A 191 0.35 -5.17 36.42
CA LEU A 191 -0.99 -4.60 36.33
C LEU A 191 -1.64 -4.83 34.95
N VAL A 192 -0.87 -4.72 33.86
CA VAL A 192 -1.36 -5.03 32.50
C VAL A 192 -1.73 -6.52 32.39
N TYR A 193 -0.91 -7.42 32.94
CA TYR A 193 -1.23 -8.86 32.93
C TYR A 193 -2.45 -9.20 33.77
N VAL A 194 -2.62 -8.58 34.94
CA VAL A 194 -3.81 -8.75 35.78
C VAL A 194 -5.05 -8.25 35.04
N PHE A 195 -4.97 -7.06 34.42
CA PHE A 195 -6.04 -6.55 33.58
C PHE A 195 -6.38 -7.51 32.43
N ALA A 196 -5.38 -7.97 31.67
CA ALA A 196 -5.57 -8.91 30.56
C ALA A 196 -6.18 -10.24 31.03
N GLY A 197 -5.73 -10.76 32.18
CA GLY A 197 -6.23 -12.00 32.79
C GLY A 197 -7.67 -11.91 33.30
N ILE A 198 -8.22 -10.70 33.48
CA ILE A 198 -9.63 -10.47 33.81
C ILE A 198 -10.42 -10.13 32.54
N PHE A 199 -9.92 -9.19 31.75
CA PHE A 199 -10.59 -8.63 30.59
C PHE A 199 -10.83 -9.68 29.50
N PHE A 200 -9.81 -10.48 29.13
CA PHE A 200 -9.96 -11.46 28.05
C PHE A 200 -10.91 -12.61 28.39
N PRO A 201 -10.88 -13.20 29.59
CA PRO A 201 -11.91 -14.17 29.97
C PRO A 201 -13.32 -13.59 29.99
N LEU A 202 -13.50 -12.34 30.45
CA LEU A 202 -14.82 -11.70 30.46
C LEU A 202 -15.35 -11.44 29.04
N ILE A 203 -14.54 -10.88 28.14
CA ILE A 203 -15.00 -10.61 26.77
C ILE A 203 -15.29 -11.91 26.02
N LEU A 204 -14.49 -12.96 26.22
CA LEU A 204 -14.73 -14.28 25.64
C LEU A 204 -15.99 -14.94 26.23
N LYS A 205 -16.22 -14.81 27.55
CA LYS A 205 -17.41 -15.37 28.21
C LYS A 205 -18.70 -14.71 27.75
N PHE A 206 -18.73 -13.38 27.63
CA PHE A 206 -19.96 -12.63 27.36
C PHE A 206 -20.21 -12.39 25.86
N PHE A 207 -19.16 -12.32 25.04
CA PHE A 207 -19.28 -11.98 23.63
C PHE A 207 -18.62 -12.99 22.68
N GLY A 208 -18.05 -14.07 23.22
CA GLY A 208 -17.38 -15.11 22.44
C GLY A 208 -16.14 -14.62 21.70
N ILE A 209 -15.62 -15.48 20.82
CA ILE A 209 -14.48 -15.15 19.95
C ILE A 209 -14.83 -13.98 19.03
N SER A 210 -16.07 -13.92 18.53
CA SER A 210 -16.55 -12.82 17.68
C SER A 210 -16.45 -11.47 18.38
N GLY A 211 -16.88 -11.37 19.64
CA GLY A 211 -16.76 -10.14 20.42
C GLY A 211 -15.31 -9.74 20.71
N PHE A 212 -14.45 -10.70 21.02
CA PHE A 212 -13.01 -10.44 21.15
C PHE A 212 -12.43 -9.84 19.86
N LEU A 213 -12.74 -10.45 18.71
CA LEU A 213 -12.27 -9.99 17.40
C LEU A 213 -12.79 -8.59 17.07
N ASN A 214 -14.09 -8.36 17.25
CA ASN A 214 -14.76 -7.14 16.79
C ASN A 214 -14.59 -5.95 17.73
N TYR A 215 -14.64 -6.16 19.05
CA TYR A 215 -14.65 -5.07 20.02
C TYR A 215 -13.28 -4.74 20.60
N TRP A 216 -12.30 -5.65 20.48
CA TRP A 216 -10.94 -5.39 20.95
C TRP A 216 -9.89 -5.57 19.86
N LEU A 217 -9.75 -6.75 19.27
CA LEU A 217 -8.61 -7.03 18.39
C LEU A 217 -8.59 -6.14 17.14
N ALA A 218 -9.71 -6.02 16.42
CA ALA A 218 -9.75 -5.21 15.21
C ALA A 218 -9.51 -3.71 15.49
N PRO A 219 -10.20 -3.06 16.46
CA PRO A 219 -9.86 -1.69 16.88
C PRO A 219 -8.40 -1.52 17.35
N TRP A 220 -7.85 -2.50 18.08
CA TRP A 220 -6.46 -2.49 18.54
C TRP A 220 -5.46 -2.58 17.37
N LEU A 221 -5.73 -3.44 16.37
CA LEU A 221 -4.95 -3.52 15.14
C LEU A 221 -5.01 -2.22 14.33
N ILE A 222 -6.19 -1.59 14.26
CA ILE A 222 -6.32 -0.26 13.63
C ILE A 222 -5.49 0.77 14.40
N TYR A 223 -5.54 0.81 15.74
CA TYR A 223 -4.67 1.70 16.51
C TYR A 223 -3.19 1.51 16.15
N HIS A 224 -2.71 0.26 16.11
CA HIS A 224 -1.32 -0.02 15.75
C HIS A 224 -0.99 0.33 14.31
N PHE A 225 -1.92 0.11 13.38
CA PHE A 225 -1.81 0.58 12.01
C PHE A 225 -1.67 2.11 11.97
N LEU A 226 -2.54 2.85 12.66
CA LEU A 226 -2.50 4.31 12.71
C LEU A 226 -1.23 4.82 13.39
N ALA A 227 -0.78 4.20 14.48
CA ALA A 227 0.46 4.54 15.17
C ALA A 227 1.67 4.31 14.26
N SER A 228 1.79 3.14 13.64
CA SER A 228 2.88 2.85 12.71
C SER A 228 2.89 3.83 11.53
N THR A 229 1.72 4.08 10.93
CA THR A 229 1.58 4.91 9.73
C THR A 229 1.80 6.39 10.00
N PHE A 230 1.23 6.91 11.09
CA PHE A 230 1.08 8.34 11.31
C PHE A 230 1.88 8.91 12.46
N THR A 231 2.46 8.07 13.33
CA THR A 231 3.30 8.53 14.44
C THR A 231 4.74 8.06 14.32
N LEU A 232 5.00 6.86 13.82
CA LEU A 232 6.35 6.31 13.73
C LEU A 232 7.02 6.61 12.38
N LEU A 233 6.32 6.44 11.25
CA LEU A 233 6.89 6.77 9.93
C LEU A 233 7.32 8.24 9.78
N PRO A 234 6.53 9.26 10.20
CA PRO A 234 6.94 10.66 10.07
C PRO A 234 8.08 11.07 11.02
N ARG A 235 8.39 10.23 12.03
CA ARG A 235 9.49 10.43 12.99
C ARG A 235 10.81 9.87 12.50
N ILE A 236 10.86 9.17 11.37
CA ILE A 236 12.12 8.72 10.77
C ILE A 236 12.81 9.96 10.20
N PRO A 237 13.90 10.46 10.81
CA PRO A 237 14.63 11.57 10.23
C PRO A 237 15.22 11.09 8.90
N PHE A 238 14.90 11.78 7.81
CA PHE A 238 15.60 11.61 6.55
C PHE A 238 17.03 12.11 6.77
N PHE A 239 17.97 11.19 6.89
CA PHE A 239 19.38 11.47 7.18
C PHE A 239 19.97 12.29 6.02
N ASP A 240 20.46 13.48 6.34
CA ASP A 240 21.51 14.19 5.57
C ASP A 240 22.83 13.95 6.31
N GLU A 241 23.93 13.77 5.58
CA GLU A 241 25.30 13.59 6.09
C GLU A 241 25.74 14.68 7.09
N ARG A 242 25.00 15.80 7.16
CA ARG A 242 25.22 16.91 8.09
C ARG A 242 24.34 16.91 9.35
N ASP A 243 23.83 15.75 9.77
CA ASP A 243 23.04 15.56 11.03
C ASP A 243 21.74 16.38 11.11
N LYS A 244 21.23 16.89 9.99
CA LYS A 244 20.02 17.73 9.93
C LYS A 244 18.76 16.86 9.89
N LYS A 245 17.98 16.88 10.98
CA LYS A 245 16.70 16.15 11.09
C LYS A 245 15.57 16.96 10.47
N TYR A 246 15.09 16.57 9.29
CA TYR A 246 13.88 17.13 8.71
C TYR A 246 12.64 16.38 9.20
N SER A 247 11.72 17.08 9.86
CA SER A 247 10.42 16.52 10.25
C SER A 247 9.36 16.85 9.21
N VAL A 248 8.62 15.83 8.77
CA VAL A 248 7.52 15.98 7.82
C VAL A 248 6.22 16.09 8.59
N HIS A 249 5.48 17.20 8.40
CA HIS A 249 4.14 17.36 8.94
C HIS A 249 3.09 16.96 7.90
N ILE A 250 2.24 16.00 8.27
CA ILE A 250 1.14 15.52 7.44
C ILE A 250 -0.17 16.07 8.02
N THR A 251 -0.91 16.82 7.21
CA THR A 251 -2.22 17.36 7.59
C THR A 251 -3.32 16.35 7.24
N TYR A 252 -4.14 15.96 8.22
CA TYR A 252 -5.24 15.01 8.02
C TYR A 252 -6.60 15.73 7.91
N PRO A 253 -7.67 15.04 7.46
CA PRO A 253 -9.02 15.60 7.54
C PRO A 253 -9.37 16.02 8.99
N LYS A 254 -9.96 17.21 9.16
CA LYS A 254 -10.22 17.79 10.50
C LYS A 254 -10.99 16.87 11.45
N TRP A 255 -11.97 16.12 10.94
CA TRP A 255 -12.75 15.17 11.75
C TRP A 255 -11.85 14.05 12.30
N PHE A 256 -10.88 13.59 11.50
CA PHE A 256 -9.96 12.54 11.90
C PHE A 256 -8.98 13.07 12.94
N GLU A 257 -8.37 14.24 12.70
CA GLU A 257 -7.51 14.95 13.67
C GLU A 257 -8.21 15.11 15.03
N PHE A 258 -9.49 15.47 15.02
CA PHE A 258 -10.29 15.59 16.24
C PHE A 258 -10.46 14.28 17.01
N VAL A 259 -10.72 13.16 16.31
CA VAL A 259 -10.89 11.84 16.93
C VAL A 259 -9.57 11.33 17.51
N VAL A 260 -8.46 11.47 16.77
CA VAL A 260 -7.13 11.02 17.20
C VAL A 260 -6.40 12.03 18.09
N LYS A 261 -7.06 13.11 18.52
CA LYS A 261 -6.53 14.13 19.43
C LYS A 261 -5.27 14.84 18.91
N ASP A 262 -5.32 15.27 17.65
CA ASP A 262 -4.27 16.08 17.02
C ASP A 262 -2.89 15.39 17.05
N ILE A 263 -2.87 14.05 17.01
CA ILE A 263 -1.63 13.24 17.10
C ILE A 263 -0.62 13.57 15.99
N ASN A 264 -1.08 14.13 14.87
CA ASN A 264 -0.28 14.50 13.72
C ASN A 264 0.60 15.73 13.95
N PHE A 265 0.30 16.53 14.97
CA PHE A 265 1.12 17.66 15.41
C PHE A 265 2.30 17.20 16.27
N THR A 266 3.13 16.33 15.69
CA THR A 266 4.29 15.71 16.37
C THR A 266 5.38 16.75 16.65
N LEU A 267 5.54 17.75 15.79
CA LEU A 267 6.61 18.75 15.89
C LEU A 267 6.53 19.60 17.16
N PRO A 268 5.40 20.24 17.52
CA PRO A 268 5.28 20.92 18.82
C PRO A 268 5.56 20.01 20.00
N ARG A 269 5.17 18.73 19.91
CA ARG A 269 5.39 17.75 20.97
C ARG A 269 6.86 17.33 21.11
N GLN A 270 7.62 17.32 20.01
CA GLN A 270 9.08 17.10 20.03
C GLN A 270 9.83 18.31 20.59
N ILE A 271 9.34 19.52 20.29
CA ILE A 271 9.93 20.78 20.78
C ILE A 271 9.68 20.93 22.28
N ALA A 272 8.45 20.71 22.74
CA ALA A 272 8.09 20.77 24.14
C ALA A 272 7.02 19.74 24.49
N VAL A 273 7.43 18.68 25.18
CA VAL A 273 6.57 17.57 25.61
C VAL A 273 5.48 17.98 26.61
N THR A 274 5.62 19.16 27.22
CA THR A 274 4.69 19.70 28.23
C THR A 274 3.46 20.39 27.62
N ILE A 275 3.40 20.57 26.30
CA ILE A 275 2.24 21.14 25.61
C ILE A 275 1.09 20.12 25.64
N PRO A 276 -0.08 20.46 26.21
CA PRO A 276 -1.25 19.58 26.20
C PRO A 276 -1.76 19.33 24.78
N HIS A 277 -2.29 18.13 24.51
CA HIS A 277 -2.76 17.74 23.17
C HIS A 277 -3.74 18.75 22.54
N TYR A 278 -4.68 19.29 23.33
CA TYR A 278 -5.68 20.25 22.87
C TYR A 278 -5.11 21.65 22.52
N ASN A 279 -3.83 21.89 22.79
CA ASN A 279 -3.11 23.12 22.41
C ASN A 279 -2.08 22.87 21.29
N LEU A 280 -1.86 21.62 20.84
CA LEU A 280 -0.83 21.28 19.85
C LEU A 280 -1.02 22.03 18.53
N ARG A 281 -2.25 22.16 18.06
CA ARG A 281 -2.55 22.91 16.83
C ARG A 281 -2.17 24.38 16.96
N LYS A 282 -2.54 25.02 18.07
CA LYS A 282 -2.19 26.42 18.36
C LYS A 282 -0.67 26.61 18.45
N ALA A 283 0.03 25.66 19.08
CA ALA A 283 1.49 25.66 19.15
C ALA A 283 2.11 25.50 17.75
N TYR A 284 1.55 24.63 16.91
CA TYR A 284 2.00 24.46 15.53
C TYR A 284 1.76 25.70 14.68
N ASP A 285 0.61 26.35 14.79
CA ASP A 285 0.30 27.57 14.04
C ASP A 285 1.25 28.71 14.42
N ALA A 286 1.57 28.84 15.72
CA ALA A 286 2.56 29.79 16.20
C ALA A 286 3.97 29.46 15.71
N PHE A 287 4.35 28.18 15.78
CA PHE A 287 5.63 27.70 15.26
C PHE A 287 5.74 27.94 13.75
N LYS A 288 4.69 27.68 12.98
CA LYS A 288 4.61 27.90 11.54
C LYS A 288 4.71 29.38 11.17
N LYS A 289 4.18 30.28 11.99
CA LYS A 289 4.32 31.73 11.81
C LYS A 289 5.77 32.18 11.92
N ASN A 290 6.51 31.63 12.87
CA ASN A 290 7.89 32.06 13.18
C ASN A 290 8.96 31.28 12.38
N TRP A 291 8.70 29.99 12.10
CA TRP A 291 9.69 29.02 11.61
C TRP A 291 9.21 28.22 10.40
N GLY A 292 8.08 28.58 9.80
CA GLY A 292 7.45 27.75 8.77
C GLY A 292 8.24 27.61 7.47
N GLU A 293 9.31 28.39 7.26
CA GLU A 293 10.24 28.19 6.14
C GLU A 293 11.16 26.97 6.32
N TYR A 294 11.23 26.41 7.53
CA TYR A 294 12.05 25.26 7.91
C TYR A 294 11.23 23.97 8.06
N ILE A 295 9.93 24.00 7.75
CA ILE A 295 9.00 22.86 7.91
C ILE A 295 8.57 22.35 6.54
N PHE A 296 8.60 21.02 6.38
CA PHE A 296 8.00 20.37 5.22
C PHE A 296 6.56 19.94 5.54
N GLU A 297 5.59 20.48 4.80
CA GLU A 297 4.15 20.21 4.98
C GLU A 297 3.55 19.53 3.75
N MET A 298 2.74 18.50 3.98
CA MET A 298 2.00 17.80 2.93
C MET A 298 0.57 17.43 3.36
N PRO A 299 -0.39 17.38 2.42
CA PRO A 299 -1.71 16.86 2.72
C PRO A 299 -1.67 15.33 2.76
N PHE A 300 -2.52 14.73 3.59
CA PHE A 300 -2.80 13.30 3.50
C PHE A 300 -3.55 13.00 2.20
N GLU A 301 -2.89 12.30 1.29
CA GLU A 301 -3.48 11.84 0.02
C GLU A 301 -3.63 10.32 0.01
N HIS A 302 -4.65 9.81 -0.69
CA HIS A 302 -4.88 8.38 -0.83
C HIS A 302 -3.70 7.65 -1.48
N GLU A 303 -3.00 8.31 -2.42
CA GLU A 303 -1.78 7.79 -3.06
C GLU A 303 -0.67 7.53 -2.05
N MET A 304 -0.57 8.32 -0.98
CA MET A 304 0.40 8.07 0.09
C MET A 304 0.08 6.75 0.80
N LEU A 305 -1.18 6.50 1.14
CA LEU A 305 -1.58 5.23 1.78
C LEU A 305 -1.33 4.04 0.86
N LYS A 306 -1.62 4.20 -0.43
CA LYS A 306 -1.35 3.19 -1.47
C LYS A 306 0.14 2.89 -1.55
N GLU A 307 0.98 3.92 -1.66
CA GLU A 307 2.45 3.81 -1.70
C GLU A 307 3.03 3.16 -0.44
N LEU A 308 2.46 3.44 0.74
CA LEU A 308 2.81 2.78 2.00
C LEU A 308 2.45 1.29 2.00
N ILE A 309 1.27 0.93 1.50
CA ILE A 309 0.76 -0.46 1.49
C ILE A 309 1.44 -1.32 0.43
N THR A 310 1.80 -0.75 -0.72
CA THR A 310 2.40 -1.48 -1.86
C THR A 310 3.92 -1.66 -1.78
N ARG A 311 4.56 -1.33 -0.65
CA ARG A 311 6.03 -1.41 -0.51
C ARG A 311 6.58 -2.83 -0.73
N SER A 312 7.57 -2.94 -1.62
CA SER A 312 8.53 -4.05 -1.69
C SER A 312 9.84 -3.66 -1.00
N GLN A 313 10.64 -4.65 -0.59
CA GLN A 313 11.96 -4.43 0.04
C GLN A 313 12.92 -3.58 -0.81
N SER A 314 12.69 -3.41 -2.11
CA SER A 314 13.57 -2.64 -3.00
C SER A 314 13.62 -1.13 -2.70
N PHE A 315 12.64 -0.58 -1.98
CA PHE A 315 12.64 0.84 -1.60
C PHE A 315 13.44 1.13 -0.31
N SER A 316 13.87 0.11 0.44
CA SER A 316 14.58 0.31 1.71
C SER A 316 15.96 0.93 1.54
N GLU A 317 16.55 0.88 0.34
CA GLU A 317 17.83 1.54 0.04
C GLU A 317 17.63 2.97 -0.47
N GLU A 318 16.66 3.21 -1.36
CA GLU A 318 16.39 4.57 -1.89
C GLU A 318 15.91 5.56 -0.81
N ILE A 319 15.10 5.13 0.16
CA ILE A 319 14.56 6.01 1.22
C ILE A 319 15.67 6.62 2.11
N PHE A 320 16.86 6.03 2.15
CA PHE A 320 17.96 6.43 3.04
C PHE A 320 19.26 6.80 2.32
N SER A 321 19.24 6.89 0.99
CA SER A 321 20.37 7.46 0.25
C SER A 321 20.24 8.99 0.24
N PRO A 322 21.29 9.75 0.61
CA PRO A 322 21.36 11.17 0.34
C PRO A 322 21.12 11.43 -1.15
N PHE A 323 20.25 12.39 -1.48
CA PHE A 323 19.85 12.70 -2.86
C PHE A 323 20.95 13.41 -3.68
N ASP A 324 22.10 13.70 -3.08
CA ASP A 324 23.20 14.42 -3.74
C ASP A 324 24.00 13.53 -4.70
N ASN A 325 23.80 12.21 -4.68
CA ASN A 325 24.52 11.24 -5.54
C ASN A 325 23.73 10.69 -6.73
N GLN A 326 22.59 11.30 -7.13
CA GLN A 326 21.93 10.91 -8.37
C GLN A 326 22.41 11.76 -9.56
N PRO A 327 22.99 11.17 -10.62
CA PRO A 327 23.19 11.89 -11.86
C PRO A 327 21.82 12.34 -12.40
N ILE A 328 21.77 13.58 -12.86
CA ILE A 328 20.58 14.20 -13.44
C ILE A 328 20.12 13.34 -14.61
N ALA A 329 19.07 12.54 -14.42
CA ALA A 329 18.35 11.92 -15.52
C ALA A 329 17.78 13.07 -16.37
N LYS A 330 18.28 13.19 -17.60
CA LYS A 330 17.68 14.08 -18.60
C LYS A 330 16.19 13.75 -18.67
N PRO A 331 15.30 14.75 -18.69
CA PRO A 331 13.87 14.52 -18.79
C PRO A 331 13.61 13.72 -20.07
N THR A 332 13.24 12.45 -19.92
CA THR A 332 12.68 11.68 -21.01
C THR A 332 11.39 12.38 -21.40
N ASN A 333 11.30 12.81 -22.66
CA ASN A 333 10.10 13.35 -23.30
C ASN A 333 8.98 12.30 -23.33
N ARG A 334 8.43 11.92 -22.17
CA ARG A 334 7.07 11.44 -22.09
C ARG A 334 6.22 12.70 -21.97
N ARG A 335 5.56 13.07 -23.07
CA ARG A 335 4.48 14.05 -23.07
C ARG A 335 3.45 13.57 -22.05
N TYR A 336 3.50 14.10 -20.85
CA TYR A 336 2.32 14.23 -20.03
C TYR A 336 1.43 15.21 -20.77
N VAL A 337 0.42 14.68 -21.47
CA VAL A 337 -0.69 15.47 -21.98
C VAL A 337 -1.61 15.64 -20.78
N PRO A 338 -1.67 16.83 -20.14
CA PRO A 338 -2.74 17.07 -19.18
C PRO A 338 -4.07 16.93 -19.93
N PRO A 339 -5.13 16.39 -19.30
CA PRO A 339 -6.44 16.37 -19.93
C PRO A 339 -6.87 17.81 -20.22
N THR A 340 -6.64 18.26 -21.45
CA THR A 340 -7.27 19.44 -22.02
C THR A 340 -8.71 19.07 -22.33
N SER A 341 -9.54 19.02 -21.30
CA SER A 341 -10.95 19.32 -21.47
C SER A 341 -11.24 20.53 -20.60
N GLN A 342 -11.38 21.68 -21.23
CA GLN A 342 -12.23 22.73 -20.69
C GLN A 342 -13.62 22.11 -20.54
N ARG A 343 -13.91 21.53 -19.38
CA ARG A 343 -15.24 21.00 -19.07
C ARG A 343 -16.12 22.23 -18.92
N LYS A 344 -16.86 22.56 -19.98
CA LYS A 344 -17.96 23.54 -19.89
C LYS A 344 -18.79 23.18 -18.66
N SER A 345 -19.04 24.17 -17.79
CA SER A 345 -19.95 24.01 -16.66
C SER A 345 -21.29 23.52 -17.21
N ARG A 346 -21.63 22.25 -16.96
CA ARG A 346 -22.87 21.64 -17.44
C ARG A 346 -24.01 22.09 -16.53
N THR A 347 -25.17 22.34 -17.12
CA THR A 347 -26.39 22.54 -16.33
C THR A 347 -26.86 21.21 -15.74
N VAL A 348 -27.60 21.25 -14.63
CA VAL A 348 -28.20 20.05 -14.01
C VAL A 348 -29.10 19.30 -15.01
N SER A 349 -29.83 20.04 -15.84
CA SER A 349 -30.72 19.47 -16.87
C SER A 349 -29.96 18.65 -17.93
N GLU A 350 -28.80 19.15 -18.40
CA GLU A 350 -27.95 18.42 -19.35
C GLU A 350 -27.38 17.15 -18.72
N PHE A 351 -26.95 17.21 -17.46
CA PHE A 351 -26.44 16.05 -16.74
C PHE A 351 -27.50 14.95 -16.59
N LEU A 352 -28.74 15.29 -16.21
CA LEU A 352 -29.82 14.31 -16.03
C LEU A 352 -30.22 13.61 -17.35
N LYS A 353 -30.03 14.25 -18.51
CA LYS A 353 -30.28 13.64 -19.84
C LYS A 353 -29.24 12.60 -20.23
N GLU A 354 -28.02 12.76 -19.74
CA GLU A 354 -26.91 11.82 -19.99
C GLU A 354 -26.98 10.57 -19.11
N ILE A 355 -27.79 10.55 -18.04
CA ILE A 355 -27.95 9.37 -17.19
C ILE A 355 -28.68 8.25 -17.93
N ASN A 356 -28.13 7.04 -17.86
CA ASN A 356 -28.82 5.81 -18.21
C ASN A 356 -29.69 5.35 -17.04
N TRP A 357 -30.93 5.84 -17.00
CA TRP A 357 -31.85 5.63 -15.88
C TRP A 357 -32.17 4.16 -15.60
N LEU A 358 -32.12 3.28 -16.61
CA LEU A 358 -32.34 1.85 -16.41
C LEU A 358 -31.21 1.24 -15.57
N HIS A 359 -29.95 1.45 -15.98
CA HIS A 359 -28.81 0.93 -15.22
C HIS A 359 -28.64 1.67 -13.90
N ALA A 360 -28.80 2.99 -13.88
CA ALA A 360 -28.65 3.78 -12.67
C ALA A 360 -29.68 3.38 -11.59
N SER A 361 -30.95 3.18 -11.97
CA SER A 361 -31.96 2.70 -11.01
C SER A 361 -31.63 1.31 -10.50
N LEU A 362 -31.25 0.36 -11.37
CA LEU A 362 -30.87 -0.99 -10.95
C LEU A 362 -29.70 -0.97 -9.96
N LEU A 363 -28.60 -0.28 -10.31
CA LEU A 363 -27.37 -0.25 -9.53
C LEU A 363 -27.49 0.54 -8.22
N LEU A 364 -28.38 1.53 -8.14
CA LEU A 364 -28.58 2.31 -6.92
C LEU A 364 -29.66 1.73 -6.01
N THR A 365 -30.71 1.12 -6.57
CA THR A 365 -31.83 0.60 -5.76
C THR A 365 -31.56 -0.80 -5.23
N THR A 366 -30.91 -1.68 -5.99
CA THR A 366 -30.67 -3.06 -5.52
C THR A 366 -29.80 -3.15 -4.25
N PRO A 367 -28.77 -2.30 -4.03
CA PRO A 367 -28.07 -2.27 -2.74
C PRO A 367 -28.98 -1.82 -1.60
N VAL A 368 -29.86 -0.83 -1.82
CA VAL A 368 -30.83 -0.38 -0.81
C VAL A 368 -31.81 -1.49 -0.46
N ILE A 369 -32.32 -2.22 -1.46
CA ILE A 369 -33.21 -3.37 -1.25
C ILE A 369 -32.47 -4.50 -0.53
N ALA A 370 -31.20 -4.76 -0.86
CA ALA A 370 -30.38 -5.75 -0.17
C ALA A 370 -30.19 -5.40 1.31
N VAL A 371 -29.87 -4.13 1.62
CA VAL A 371 -29.75 -3.64 3.00
C VAL A 371 -31.08 -3.80 3.75
N TYR A 372 -32.19 -3.37 3.14
CA TYR A 372 -33.51 -3.55 3.72
C TYR A 372 -33.82 -5.03 3.99
N GLY A 373 -33.52 -5.93 3.04
CA GLY A 373 -33.68 -7.37 3.21
C GLY A 373 -32.87 -7.94 4.37
N MET A 374 -31.61 -7.55 4.48
CA MET A 374 -30.74 -7.95 5.60
C MET A 374 -31.24 -7.45 6.96
N MET A 375 -31.94 -6.32 7.00
CA MET A 375 -32.52 -5.77 8.23
C MET A 375 -33.89 -6.37 8.57
N SER A 376 -34.66 -6.80 7.57
CA SER A 376 -36.08 -7.19 7.74
C SER A 376 -36.32 -8.70 7.67
N VAL A 377 -35.40 -9.48 7.09
CA VAL A 377 -35.57 -10.92 6.86
C VAL A 377 -34.43 -11.69 7.51
N SER A 378 -34.77 -12.64 8.38
CA SER A 378 -33.77 -13.50 9.02
C SER A 378 -33.12 -14.45 8.01
N LEU A 379 -31.80 -14.56 8.06
CA LEU A 379 -31.06 -15.48 7.21
C LEU A 379 -31.04 -16.89 7.80
N THR A 380 -31.68 -17.84 7.12
CA THR A 380 -31.55 -19.27 7.46
C THR A 380 -30.23 -19.84 6.93
N TRP A 381 -29.69 -20.86 7.61
CA TRP A 381 -28.44 -21.51 7.17
C TRP A 381 -28.54 -22.12 5.76
N LYS A 382 -29.69 -22.74 5.43
CA LYS A 382 -29.93 -23.31 4.09
C LYS A 382 -29.92 -22.23 3.01
N THR A 383 -30.58 -21.10 3.25
CA THR A 383 -30.58 -19.95 2.34
C THR A 383 -29.20 -19.31 2.23
N PHE A 384 -28.42 -19.25 3.31
CA PHE A 384 -27.04 -18.77 3.23
C PHE A 384 -26.19 -19.64 2.31
N VAL A 385 -26.22 -20.97 2.50
CA VAL A 385 -25.49 -21.91 1.64
C VAL A 385 -25.97 -21.82 0.19
N TRP A 386 -27.28 -21.72 -0.03
CA TRP A 386 -27.84 -21.54 -1.36
C TRP A 386 -27.42 -20.23 -2.02
N THR A 387 -27.46 -19.12 -1.28
CA THR A 387 -26.98 -17.80 -1.72
C THR A 387 -25.52 -17.88 -2.16
N PHE A 388 -24.68 -18.57 -1.38
CA PHE A 388 -23.27 -18.77 -1.70
C PHE A 388 -23.07 -19.64 -2.95
N ILE A 389 -23.79 -20.76 -3.08
CA ILE A 389 -23.72 -21.61 -4.28
C ILE A 389 -24.18 -20.82 -5.51
N TYR A 390 -25.31 -20.14 -5.41
CA TYR A 390 -25.90 -19.40 -6.52
C TYR A 390 -25.06 -18.19 -6.94
N TYR A 391 -24.40 -17.54 -5.97
CA TYR A 391 -23.35 -16.54 -6.21
C TYR A 391 -22.26 -17.08 -7.14
N HIS A 392 -21.73 -18.27 -6.84
CA HIS A 392 -20.72 -18.92 -7.68
C HIS A 392 -21.26 -19.34 -9.04
N MET A 393 -22.49 -19.85 -9.12
CA MET A 393 -23.09 -20.25 -10.38
C MET A 393 -23.23 -19.06 -11.34
N THR A 394 -23.77 -17.92 -10.86
CA THR A 394 -23.91 -16.73 -11.70
C THR A 394 -22.57 -16.03 -11.97
N GLY A 395 -21.64 -16.03 -11.00
CA GLY A 395 -20.28 -15.55 -11.21
C GLY A 395 -19.53 -16.35 -12.28
N MET A 396 -19.61 -17.68 -12.24
CA MET A 396 -19.05 -18.56 -13.29
C MET A 396 -19.76 -18.39 -14.64
N GLY A 397 -21.04 -18.04 -14.65
CA GLY A 397 -21.73 -17.63 -15.89
C GLY A 397 -21.02 -16.47 -16.59
N ILE A 398 -20.45 -15.54 -15.82
CA ILE A 398 -19.61 -14.45 -16.34
C ILE A 398 -18.19 -14.95 -16.65
N THR A 399 -17.45 -15.45 -15.66
CA THR A 399 -16.00 -15.74 -15.80
C THR A 399 -15.72 -16.93 -16.73
N VAL A 400 -16.44 -18.04 -16.55
CA VAL A 400 -16.28 -19.25 -17.36
C VAL A 400 -17.01 -19.07 -18.69
N GLY A 401 -18.23 -18.54 -18.65
CA GLY A 401 -19.07 -18.31 -19.82
C GLY A 401 -18.70 -17.06 -20.64
N TYR A 402 -19.26 -15.92 -20.27
CA TYR A 402 -19.19 -14.71 -21.10
C TYR A 402 -17.75 -14.29 -21.41
N HIS A 403 -16.86 -14.38 -20.42
CA HIS A 403 -15.48 -13.99 -20.50
C HIS A 403 -14.63 -15.00 -21.28
N ARG A 404 -14.30 -16.16 -20.69
CA ARG A 404 -13.34 -17.11 -21.27
C ARG A 404 -13.87 -17.84 -22.51
N LEU A 405 -15.11 -18.33 -22.47
CA LEU A 405 -15.70 -19.06 -23.59
C LEU A 405 -16.11 -18.16 -24.74
N TYR A 406 -16.90 -17.11 -24.47
CA TYR A 406 -17.51 -16.31 -25.53
C TYR A 406 -16.66 -15.10 -25.94
N SER A 407 -16.02 -14.37 -25.02
CA SER A 407 -15.19 -13.23 -25.42
C SER A 407 -13.84 -13.65 -25.96
N HIS A 408 -13.14 -14.56 -25.27
CA HIS A 408 -11.76 -14.94 -25.58
C HIS A 408 -11.61 -16.25 -26.36
N ARG A 409 -12.66 -17.06 -26.41
CA ARG A 409 -12.65 -18.37 -27.09
C ARG A 409 -11.50 -19.25 -26.58
N SER A 410 -11.24 -19.19 -25.28
CA SER A 410 -10.13 -19.89 -24.65
C SER A 410 -10.35 -21.40 -24.53
N TYR A 411 -11.56 -21.89 -24.80
CA TYR A 411 -11.90 -23.31 -24.87
C TYR A 411 -13.21 -23.52 -25.63
N LYS A 412 -13.59 -24.78 -25.88
CA LYS A 412 -14.90 -25.17 -26.44
C LYS A 412 -15.70 -25.97 -25.43
N ALA A 413 -17.03 -25.87 -25.51
CA ALA A 413 -17.94 -26.54 -24.59
C ALA A 413 -19.03 -27.33 -25.32
N THR A 414 -19.49 -28.41 -24.70
CA THR A 414 -20.69 -29.13 -25.13
C THR A 414 -21.93 -28.22 -25.03
N LEU A 415 -22.97 -28.54 -25.81
CA LEU A 415 -24.17 -27.70 -25.86
C LEU A 415 -24.85 -27.49 -24.50
N PRO A 416 -25.02 -28.51 -23.63
CA PRO A 416 -25.63 -28.31 -22.32
C PRO A 416 -24.88 -27.29 -21.45
N ILE A 417 -23.54 -27.36 -21.43
CA ILE A 417 -22.71 -26.41 -20.69
C ILE A 417 -22.84 -25.00 -21.26
N ARG A 418 -22.84 -24.86 -22.59
CA ARG A 418 -23.05 -23.56 -23.25
C ARG A 418 -24.37 -22.93 -22.85
N ILE A 419 -25.46 -23.69 -22.87
CA ILE A 419 -26.78 -23.20 -22.46
C ILE A 419 -26.77 -22.81 -20.97
N LEU A 420 -26.25 -23.67 -20.08
CA LEU A 420 -26.18 -23.36 -18.65
C LEU A 420 -25.40 -22.08 -18.35
N LEU A 421 -24.25 -21.88 -19.01
CA LEU A 421 -23.45 -20.66 -18.85
C LEU A 421 -24.19 -19.42 -19.38
N LEU A 422 -24.94 -19.53 -20.48
CA LEU A 422 -25.78 -18.45 -20.99
C LEU A 422 -26.92 -18.07 -20.03
N LEU A 423 -27.54 -19.06 -19.38
CA LEU A 423 -28.64 -18.85 -18.42
C LEU A 423 -28.13 -18.22 -17.12
N PHE A 424 -27.07 -18.76 -16.53
CA PHE A 424 -26.50 -18.21 -15.29
C PHE A 424 -25.79 -16.87 -15.52
N GLY A 425 -25.14 -16.68 -16.67
CA GLY A 425 -24.59 -15.38 -17.06
C GLY A 425 -25.69 -14.32 -17.24
N ALA A 426 -26.86 -14.70 -17.76
CA ALA A 426 -28.02 -13.79 -17.80
C ALA A 426 -28.52 -13.46 -16.38
N GLY A 427 -28.48 -14.44 -15.46
CA GLY A 427 -28.84 -14.26 -14.06
C GLY A 427 -27.94 -13.31 -13.26
N ALA A 428 -26.77 -12.93 -13.79
CA ALA A 428 -25.93 -11.86 -13.25
C ALA A 428 -26.43 -10.45 -13.64
N ILE A 429 -27.34 -10.34 -14.62
CA ILE A 429 -27.93 -9.07 -15.07
C ILE A 429 -26.87 -8.02 -15.48
N GLU A 430 -25.85 -8.45 -16.21
CA GLU A 430 -24.77 -7.58 -16.73
C GLU A 430 -24.88 -7.34 -18.25
N GLY A 431 -26.08 -7.55 -18.81
CA GLY A 431 -26.33 -7.52 -20.24
C GLY A 431 -26.30 -8.92 -20.87
N SER A 432 -26.79 -9.00 -22.11
CA SER A 432 -26.73 -10.25 -22.88
C SER A 432 -25.29 -10.65 -23.17
N CYS A 433 -25.02 -11.95 -23.34
CA CYS A 433 -23.69 -12.46 -23.70
C CYS A 433 -23.09 -11.71 -24.90
N ARG A 434 -23.90 -11.50 -25.94
CA ARG A 434 -23.49 -10.75 -27.14
C ARG A 434 -23.00 -9.33 -26.83
N TRP A 435 -23.74 -8.60 -25.98
CA TRP A 435 -23.41 -7.22 -25.63
C TRP A 435 -22.18 -7.16 -24.74
N TRP A 436 -22.14 -8.00 -23.70
CA TRP A 436 -21.03 -8.09 -22.76
C TRP A 436 -19.73 -8.45 -23.49
N SER A 437 -19.75 -9.50 -24.32
CA SER A 437 -18.57 -9.95 -25.05
C SER A 437 -18.10 -8.97 -26.12
N ARG A 438 -19.01 -8.20 -26.74
CA ARG A 438 -18.64 -7.12 -27.66
C ARG A 438 -17.80 -6.06 -26.94
N ASP A 439 -18.30 -5.59 -25.79
CA ASP A 439 -17.67 -4.51 -25.04
C ASP A 439 -16.37 -4.98 -24.38
N HIS A 440 -16.33 -6.22 -23.90
CA HIS A 440 -15.09 -6.83 -23.39
C HIS A 440 -14.01 -6.98 -24.46
N ARG A 441 -14.37 -7.44 -25.66
CA ARG A 441 -13.42 -7.48 -26.79
C ARG A 441 -12.96 -6.08 -27.21
N ALA A 442 -13.83 -5.08 -27.12
CA ALA A 442 -13.46 -3.69 -27.40
C ALA A 442 -12.50 -3.16 -26.32
N HIS A 443 -12.74 -3.46 -25.05
CA HIS A 443 -11.86 -3.14 -23.94
C HIS A 443 -10.46 -3.71 -24.13
N HIS A 444 -10.29 -4.99 -24.46
CA HIS A 444 -8.96 -5.56 -24.74
C HIS A 444 -8.26 -4.91 -25.96
N ARG A 445 -9.02 -4.59 -27.01
CA ARG A 445 -8.44 -4.02 -28.23
C ARG A 445 -8.00 -2.57 -28.05
N TYR A 446 -8.70 -1.83 -27.20
CA TYR A 446 -8.56 -0.39 -27.05
C TYR A 446 -8.19 0.01 -25.61
N THR A 447 -7.66 -0.93 -24.81
CA THR A 447 -7.33 -0.74 -23.39
C THR A 447 -6.61 0.59 -23.19
N ASP A 448 -7.03 1.34 -22.18
CA ASP A 448 -6.42 2.63 -21.81
C ASP A 448 -6.54 3.75 -22.86
N THR A 449 -7.39 3.59 -23.87
CA THR A 449 -7.71 4.67 -24.83
C THR A 449 -9.12 5.21 -24.64
N ASP A 450 -9.43 6.36 -25.26
CA ASP A 450 -10.79 6.93 -25.28
C ASP A 450 -11.85 6.03 -25.94
N LYS A 451 -11.41 4.99 -26.66
CA LYS A 451 -12.28 4.00 -27.31
C LYS A 451 -12.63 2.81 -26.41
N ASP A 452 -11.97 2.69 -25.26
CA ASP A 452 -12.29 1.70 -24.25
C ASP A 452 -13.62 2.06 -23.55
N PRO A 453 -14.64 1.18 -23.60
CA PRO A 453 -15.95 1.47 -23.00
C PRO A 453 -15.90 1.79 -21.50
N TYR A 454 -14.90 1.29 -20.77
CA TYR A 454 -14.77 1.47 -19.33
C TYR A 454 -13.33 1.76 -18.88
N SER A 455 -12.64 2.58 -19.67
CA SER A 455 -11.24 2.99 -19.44
C SER A 455 -10.91 3.35 -17.98
N ALA A 456 -9.88 2.69 -17.43
CA ALA A 456 -9.34 2.99 -16.11
C ALA A 456 -8.80 4.43 -16.00
N HIS A 457 -8.33 5.03 -17.10
CA HIS A 457 -7.87 6.42 -17.14
C HIS A 457 -8.95 7.46 -16.86
N SER A 458 -10.23 7.09 -17.02
CA SER A 458 -11.36 7.96 -16.65
C SER A 458 -11.62 7.98 -15.13
N GLY A 459 -10.87 7.20 -14.35
CA GLY A 459 -10.90 7.16 -12.90
C GLY A 459 -11.56 5.90 -12.33
N PHE A 460 -11.29 5.64 -11.05
CA PHE A 460 -11.75 4.43 -10.37
C PHE A 460 -13.27 4.26 -10.37
N PHE A 461 -14.03 5.30 -10.00
CA PHE A 461 -15.50 5.21 -9.95
C PHE A 461 -16.13 5.09 -11.33
N TRP A 462 -15.51 5.70 -12.35
CA TRP A 462 -15.97 5.56 -13.73
C TRP A 462 -15.84 4.10 -14.19
N SER A 463 -14.64 3.53 -14.10
CA SER A 463 -14.35 2.14 -14.49
C SER A 463 -15.11 1.11 -13.65
N HIS A 464 -15.38 1.39 -12.37
CA HIS A 464 -16.16 0.51 -11.51
C HIS A 464 -17.62 0.40 -11.95
N PHE A 465 -18.40 1.49 -11.94
CA PHE A 465 -19.81 1.46 -12.40
C PHE A 465 -20.29 2.74 -13.10
N GLY A 466 -19.51 3.82 -13.10
CA GLY A 466 -19.93 5.10 -13.69
C GLY A 466 -20.19 5.01 -15.19
N TRP A 467 -19.43 4.18 -15.91
CA TRP A 467 -19.64 3.94 -17.34
C TRP A 467 -21.01 3.31 -17.65
N LEU A 468 -21.58 2.52 -16.73
CA LEU A 468 -22.92 1.93 -16.85
C LEU A 468 -24.03 2.94 -16.54
N MET A 469 -23.78 3.83 -15.56
CA MET A 469 -24.73 4.86 -15.14
C MET A 469 -24.92 5.97 -16.18
N MET A 470 -23.97 6.16 -17.07
CA MET A 470 -24.01 7.20 -18.11
C MET A 470 -24.30 6.59 -19.48
N LYS A 471 -25.07 7.29 -20.30
CA LYS A 471 -25.27 6.95 -21.71
C LYS A 471 -23.94 7.11 -22.43
N GLN A 472 -23.44 6.03 -22.98
CA GLN A 472 -22.24 6.04 -23.81
C GLN A 472 -22.58 6.45 -25.23
N ASP A 473 -21.71 7.23 -25.86
CA ASP A 473 -21.80 7.59 -27.27
C ASP A 473 -21.27 6.43 -28.13
N PRO A 474 -22.13 5.73 -28.91
CA PRO A 474 -21.70 4.57 -29.70
C PRO A 474 -20.69 4.91 -30.79
N SER A 475 -20.57 6.19 -31.18
CA SER A 475 -19.57 6.63 -32.17
C SER A 475 -18.16 6.70 -31.59
N LYS A 476 -18.03 6.80 -30.27
CA LYS A 476 -16.76 6.91 -29.55
C LYS A 476 -16.24 5.55 -29.08
N ILE A 477 -17.12 4.61 -28.77
CA ILE A 477 -16.72 3.27 -28.34
C ILE A 477 -16.10 2.50 -29.53
N GLY A 478 -14.96 1.87 -29.27
CA GLY A 478 -14.25 1.07 -30.26
C GLY A 478 -15.04 -0.17 -30.71
N ARG A 479 -14.86 -0.58 -31.97
CA ARG A 479 -15.53 -1.76 -32.53
C ARG A 479 -14.65 -3.00 -32.46
N SER A 480 -15.24 -4.12 -32.06
CA SER A 480 -14.65 -5.46 -32.07
C SER A 480 -15.38 -6.37 -33.06
N ASN A 481 -14.69 -7.39 -33.59
CA ASN A 481 -15.35 -8.41 -34.39
C ASN A 481 -16.24 -9.28 -33.48
N ILE A 482 -17.50 -9.45 -33.86
CA ILE A 482 -18.53 -10.24 -33.15
C ILE A 482 -19.34 -11.13 -34.10
N GLU A 483 -18.83 -11.41 -35.31
CA GLU A 483 -19.51 -12.25 -36.31
C GLU A 483 -19.79 -13.66 -35.80
N ASP A 484 -18.85 -14.23 -35.04
CA ASP A 484 -18.99 -15.52 -34.37
C ASP A 484 -20.15 -15.53 -33.36
N LEU A 485 -20.30 -14.46 -32.57
CA LEU A 485 -21.41 -14.31 -31.62
C LEU A 485 -22.76 -14.17 -32.33
N ASN A 486 -22.78 -13.50 -33.50
CA ASN A 486 -23.98 -13.35 -34.31
C ASN A 486 -24.38 -14.66 -35.02
N ALA A 487 -23.40 -15.49 -35.39
CA ALA A 487 -23.62 -16.78 -36.03
C ALA A 487 -24.10 -17.86 -35.03
N ASP A 488 -23.80 -17.71 -33.75
CA ASP A 488 -24.24 -18.63 -32.71
C ASP A 488 -25.73 -18.45 -32.36
N LYS A 489 -26.55 -19.42 -32.82
CA LYS A 489 -28.00 -19.41 -32.59
C LYS A 489 -28.41 -19.35 -31.12
N TRP A 490 -27.60 -19.88 -30.20
CA TRP A 490 -27.93 -19.90 -28.76
C TRP A 490 -27.58 -18.59 -28.08
N VAL A 491 -26.47 -17.95 -28.45
CA VAL A 491 -26.14 -16.59 -28.03
C VAL A 491 -27.21 -15.61 -28.53
N MET A 492 -27.63 -15.75 -29.79
CA MET A 492 -28.69 -14.91 -30.35
C MET A 492 -30.07 -15.19 -29.74
N TRP A 493 -30.39 -16.44 -29.40
CA TRP A 493 -31.60 -16.77 -28.63
C TRP A 493 -31.59 -16.09 -27.26
N GLN A 494 -30.47 -16.17 -26.54
CA GLN A 494 -30.32 -15.52 -25.24
C GLN A 494 -30.40 -14.00 -25.35
N HIS A 495 -29.78 -13.40 -26.38
CA HIS A 495 -29.82 -11.96 -26.62
C HIS A 495 -31.25 -11.46 -26.91
N ARG A 496 -32.01 -12.17 -27.76
CA ARG A 496 -33.40 -11.81 -28.10
C ARG A 496 -34.35 -11.97 -26.92
N ASN A 497 -34.09 -12.93 -26.03
CA ASN A 497 -34.91 -13.23 -24.86
C ASN A 497 -34.24 -12.79 -23.55
N TYR A 498 -33.33 -11.81 -23.61
CA TYR A 498 -32.46 -11.49 -22.48
C TYR A 498 -33.23 -11.09 -21.22
N LEU A 499 -34.18 -10.16 -21.33
CA LEU A 499 -34.94 -9.65 -20.19
C LEU A 499 -35.70 -10.76 -19.42
N PRO A 500 -36.52 -11.61 -20.07
CA PRO A 500 -37.21 -12.68 -19.33
C PRO A 500 -36.24 -13.71 -18.73
N ILE A 501 -35.16 -14.08 -19.43
CA ILE A 501 -34.16 -15.02 -18.90
C ILE A 501 -33.44 -14.39 -17.70
N ALA A 502 -32.99 -13.15 -17.82
CA ALA A 502 -32.27 -12.43 -16.77
C ALA A 502 -33.15 -12.22 -15.54
N PHE A 503 -34.43 -11.88 -15.71
CA PHE A 503 -35.37 -11.77 -14.59
C PHE A 503 -35.60 -13.12 -13.91
N PHE A 504 -35.81 -14.18 -14.69
CA PHE A 504 -36.05 -15.51 -14.15
C PHE A 504 -34.84 -16.05 -13.38
N PHE A 505 -33.66 -16.12 -14.01
CA PHE A 505 -32.45 -16.62 -13.37
C PHE A 505 -31.86 -15.61 -12.36
N GLY A 506 -32.18 -14.32 -12.48
CA GLY A 506 -31.75 -13.30 -11.53
C GLY A 506 -32.54 -13.29 -10.23
N PHE A 507 -33.85 -13.55 -10.26
CA PHE A 507 -34.70 -13.41 -9.07
C PHE A 507 -35.62 -14.60 -8.84
N VAL A 508 -36.33 -15.08 -9.87
CA VAL A 508 -37.38 -16.09 -9.72
C VAL A 508 -36.80 -17.45 -9.34
N PHE A 509 -35.83 -17.94 -10.10
CA PHE A 509 -35.19 -19.24 -9.86
C PHE A 509 -34.58 -19.39 -8.46
N PRO A 510 -33.71 -18.47 -7.98
CA PRO A 510 -33.15 -18.60 -6.63
C PRO A 510 -34.23 -18.53 -5.54
N THR A 511 -35.31 -17.76 -5.76
CA THR A 511 -36.45 -17.67 -4.84
C THR A 511 -37.24 -18.98 -4.81
N LEU A 512 -37.52 -19.57 -5.98
CA LEU A 512 -38.24 -20.84 -6.09
C LEU A 512 -37.47 -21.98 -5.42
N VAL A 513 -36.15 -22.04 -5.55
CA VAL A 513 -35.34 -23.09 -4.92
C VAL A 513 -35.44 -23.01 -3.40
N ALA A 514 -35.33 -21.82 -2.81
CA ALA A 514 -35.44 -21.65 -1.37
C ALA A 514 -36.88 -21.85 -0.85
N GLY A 515 -37.86 -21.29 -1.55
CA GLY A 515 -39.28 -21.39 -1.21
C GLY A 515 -39.82 -22.82 -1.32
N LEU A 516 -39.57 -23.51 -2.42
CA LEU A 516 -40.03 -24.90 -2.59
C LEU A 516 -39.17 -25.90 -1.83
N GLY A 517 -37.88 -25.61 -1.62
CA GLY A 517 -36.96 -26.52 -0.96
C GLY A 517 -37.06 -26.54 0.57
N TRP A 518 -37.22 -25.37 1.20
CA TRP A 518 -37.27 -25.25 2.66
C TRP A 518 -38.14 -24.09 3.17
N ASP A 519 -39.13 -23.67 2.37
CA ASP A 519 -40.15 -22.67 2.71
C ASP A 519 -39.61 -21.28 3.09
N ASP A 520 -38.45 -20.90 2.54
CA ASP A 520 -37.83 -19.58 2.78
C ASP A 520 -37.90 -18.68 1.55
N TRP A 521 -39.14 -18.31 1.17
CA TRP A 521 -39.41 -17.45 0.01
C TRP A 521 -38.74 -16.08 0.12
N MET A 522 -38.87 -15.45 1.28
CA MET A 522 -38.32 -14.12 1.53
C MET A 522 -36.79 -14.16 1.59
N GLY A 523 -36.21 -15.19 2.20
CA GLY A 523 -34.77 -15.39 2.20
C GLY A 523 -34.23 -15.66 0.80
N GLY A 524 -34.92 -16.49 0.01
CA GLY A 524 -34.59 -16.75 -1.39
C GLY A 524 -34.55 -15.48 -2.25
N TYR A 525 -35.55 -14.60 -2.09
CA TYR A 525 -35.61 -13.33 -2.82
C TYR A 525 -34.52 -12.35 -2.36
N PHE A 526 -34.46 -12.03 -1.07
CA PHE A 526 -33.56 -10.97 -0.59
C PHE A 526 -32.09 -11.39 -0.59
N TYR A 527 -31.75 -12.62 -0.19
CA TYR A 527 -30.37 -13.07 -0.13
C TYR A 527 -29.90 -13.67 -1.47
N ALA A 528 -30.55 -14.75 -1.93
CA ALA A 528 -30.11 -15.46 -3.15
C ALA A 528 -30.47 -14.72 -4.45
N GLY A 529 -31.51 -13.88 -4.44
CA GLY A 529 -31.85 -12.95 -5.51
C GLY A 529 -31.04 -11.65 -5.43
N VAL A 530 -31.42 -10.74 -4.52
CA VAL A 530 -30.97 -9.34 -4.52
C VAL A 530 -29.54 -9.17 -3.99
N LEU A 531 -29.22 -9.64 -2.77
CA LEU A 531 -27.89 -9.45 -2.18
C LEU A 531 -26.80 -10.13 -3.02
N ARG A 532 -27.09 -11.36 -3.49
CA ARG A 532 -26.21 -12.08 -4.40
C ARG A 532 -25.96 -11.30 -5.69
N LEU A 533 -27.00 -10.72 -6.30
CA LEU A 533 -26.86 -9.88 -7.49
C LEU A 533 -25.91 -8.71 -7.26
N VAL A 534 -26.13 -7.94 -6.18
CA VAL A 534 -25.27 -6.80 -5.82
C VAL A 534 -23.82 -7.24 -5.61
N THR A 535 -23.61 -8.39 -4.96
CA THR A 535 -22.28 -8.92 -4.71
C THR A 535 -21.58 -9.34 -6.01
N VAL A 536 -22.31 -9.99 -6.93
CA VAL A 536 -21.77 -10.35 -8.27
C VAL A 536 -21.37 -9.09 -9.04
N HIS A 537 -22.24 -8.07 -9.08
CA HIS A 537 -21.95 -6.81 -9.76
C HIS A 537 -20.65 -6.19 -9.26
N HIS A 538 -20.51 -5.99 -7.95
CA HIS A 538 -19.29 -5.38 -7.42
C HIS A 538 -18.05 -6.26 -7.60
N SER A 539 -18.19 -7.58 -7.51
CA SER A 539 -17.12 -8.54 -7.87
C SER A 539 -16.66 -8.32 -9.31
N THR A 540 -17.58 -8.31 -10.29
CA THR A 540 -17.22 -8.08 -11.69
C THR A 540 -16.63 -6.68 -11.90
N PHE A 541 -17.21 -5.66 -11.29
CA PHE A 541 -16.75 -4.27 -11.43
C PHE A 541 -15.37 -4.02 -10.82
N PHE A 542 -14.93 -4.83 -9.86
CA PHE A 542 -13.56 -4.77 -9.37
C PHE A 542 -12.52 -5.23 -10.40
N VAL A 543 -12.90 -6.03 -11.39
CA VAL A 543 -12.01 -6.38 -12.51
C VAL A 543 -11.67 -5.13 -13.31
N ASN A 544 -12.68 -4.34 -13.66
CA ASN A 544 -12.49 -3.10 -14.42
C ASN A 544 -11.81 -1.98 -13.61
N SER A 545 -11.98 -1.97 -12.29
CA SER A 545 -11.40 -0.95 -11.42
C SER A 545 -10.17 -1.45 -10.66
N LEU A 546 -10.36 -2.22 -9.59
CA LEU A 546 -9.28 -2.65 -8.71
C LEU A 546 -8.11 -3.32 -9.46
N ALA A 547 -8.41 -4.14 -10.47
CA ALA A 547 -7.41 -4.85 -11.26
C ALA A 547 -6.57 -3.95 -12.18
N HIS A 548 -6.94 -2.68 -12.39
CA HIS A 548 -6.12 -1.69 -13.09
C HIS A 548 -5.36 -0.74 -12.14
N PHE A 549 -5.73 -0.73 -10.85
CA PHE A 549 -5.19 0.23 -9.89
C PHE A 549 -4.24 -0.41 -8.86
N ILE A 550 -4.45 -1.67 -8.47
CA ILE A 550 -3.69 -2.36 -7.41
C ILE A 550 -3.10 -3.66 -7.94
N GLY A 551 -1.80 -3.86 -7.74
CA GLY A 551 -1.08 -5.08 -8.08
C GLY A 551 0.25 -4.84 -8.79
N ASP A 552 0.86 -5.92 -9.24
CA ASP A 552 2.13 -5.93 -9.95
C ASP A 552 1.92 -6.07 -11.48
N THR A 553 2.95 -5.77 -12.25
CA THR A 553 2.99 -5.92 -13.72
C THR A 553 4.07 -6.93 -14.14
N PRO A 554 3.90 -8.23 -13.83
CA PRO A 554 4.93 -9.23 -14.05
C PRO A 554 5.19 -9.57 -15.52
N TYR A 555 4.28 -9.28 -16.45
CA TYR A 555 4.39 -9.67 -17.86
C TYR A 555 4.56 -8.47 -18.81
N ASP A 556 3.80 -7.40 -18.57
CA ASP A 556 3.86 -6.15 -19.35
C ASP A 556 3.48 -4.94 -18.48
N ASP A 557 4.07 -3.77 -18.72
CA ASP A 557 3.75 -2.52 -18.02
C ASP A 557 3.43 -1.36 -18.98
N ASN A 558 3.10 -1.66 -20.24
CA ASN A 558 2.67 -0.66 -21.22
C ASN A 558 1.23 -0.21 -20.97
N HIS A 559 0.41 -1.07 -20.36
CA HIS A 559 -0.99 -0.80 -20.01
C HIS A 559 -1.22 -0.89 -18.50
N SER A 560 -2.38 -0.43 -18.05
CA SER A 560 -2.80 -0.35 -16.65
C SER A 560 -3.17 -1.67 -15.95
N PRO A 561 -3.53 -2.80 -16.59
CA PRO A 561 -3.87 -4.06 -15.91
C PRO A 561 -2.76 -4.58 -14.98
N LYS A 562 -3.16 -5.11 -13.81
CA LYS A 562 -2.28 -5.55 -12.73
C LYS A 562 -2.69 -6.90 -12.16
N ASP A 563 -1.69 -7.65 -11.70
CA ASP A 563 -1.88 -8.90 -10.97
C ASP A 563 -1.96 -8.63 -9.47
N SER A 564 -3.07 -9.03 -8.85
CA SER A 564 -3.30 -8.87 -7.41
C SER A 564 -4.10 -10.03 -6.85
N ILE A 565 -3.53 -10.72 -5.86
CA ILE A 565 -4.24 -11.81 -5.14
C ILE A 565 -5.48 -11.30 -4.39
N ILE A 566 -5.43 -10.06 -3.87
CA ILE A 566 -6.57 -9.43 -3.19
C ILE A 566 -7.72 -9.26 -4.19
N THR A 567 -7.40 -8.72 -5.36
CA THR A 567 -8.37 -8.59 -6.44
C THR A 567 -8.88 -9.96 -6.85
N ALA A 568 -8.01 -10.96 -7.03
CA ALA A 568 -8.41 -12.30 -7.43
C ALA A 568 -9.36 -12.96 -6.43
N ILE A 569 -9.18 -12.75 -5.12
CA ILE A 569 -10.13 -13.25 -4.10
C ILE A 569 -11.49 -12.59 -4.26
N LEU A 570 -11.53 -11.27 -4.48
CA LEU A 570 -12.77 -10.51 -4.64
C LEU A 570 -13.48 -10.78 -5.97
N THR A 571 -12.76 -11.29 -6.98
CA THR A 571 -13.26 -11.44 -8.35
C THR A 571 -13.21 -12.87 -8.88
N PHE A 572 -13.19 -13.89 -8.01
CA PHE A 572 -13.16 -15.31 -8.41
C PHE A 572 -12.00 -15.70 -9.36
N GLY A 573 -10.82 -15.11 -9.14
CA GLY A 573 -9.62 -15.40 -9.91
C GLY A 573 -9.33 -14.41 -11.04
N GLU A 574 -10.24 -13.49 -11.32
CA GLU A 574 -10.09 -12.50 -12.41
C GLU A 574 -9.10 -11.38 -12.11
N GLY A 575 -8.49 -11.37 -10.91
CA GLY A 575 -7.54 -10.35 -10.47
C GLY A 575 -6.09 -10.56 -10.92
N TYR A 576 -5.76 -11.65 -11.62
CA TYR A 576 -4.49 -11.78 -12.34
C TYR A 576 -4.61 -11.14 -13.73
N HIS A 577 -4.87 -9.83 -13.71
CA HIS A 577 -5.36 -9.09 -14.87
C HIS A 577 -4.23 -8.66 -15.81
N ASN A 578 -2.99 -8.54 -15.31
CA ASN A 578 -1.82 -8.30 -16.15
C ASN A 578 -1.54 -9.53 -17.02
N PHE A 579 -1.58 -10.73 -16.44
CA PHE A 579 -1.49 -11.98 -17.21
C PHE A 579 -2.60 -12.06 -18.25
N HIS A 580 -3.84 -11.78 -17.83
CA HIS A 580 -4.99 -11.88 -18.70
C HIS A 580 -4.92 -10.94 -19.91
N HIS A 581 -4.50 -9.68 -19.73
CA HIS A 581 -4.38 -8.74 -20.84
C HIS A 581 -3.24 -9.07 -21.79
N GLU A 582 -2.15 -9.64 -21.27
CA GLU A 582 -1.01 -10.07 -22.09
C GLU A 582 -1.31 -11.37 -22.87
N PHE A 583 -2.02 -12.31 -22.24
CA PHE A 583 -2.33 -13.64 -22.77
C PHE A 583 -3.84 -13.91 -22.83
N PRO A 584 -4.64 -13.11 -23.55
CA PRO A 584 -6.10 -13.08 -23.42
C PRO A 584 -6.80 -14.36 -23.86
N THR A 585 -6.19 -15.18 -24.73
CA THR A 585 -6.76 -16.46 -25.16
C THR A 585 -6.38 -17.63 -24.27
N ASP A 586 -5.54 -17.44 -23.23
CA ASP A 586 -5.31 -18.49 -22.24
C ASP A 586 -6.60 -18.72 -21.46
N TYR A 587 -6.95 -19.98 -21.19
CA TYR A 587 -8.14 -20.27 -20.38
C TYR A 587 -7.93 -19.95 -18.89
N ARG A 588 -6.70 -19.67 -18.47
CA ARG A 588 -6.31 -19.32 -17.10
C ARG A 588 -6.11 -17.82 -17.00
N ASN A 589 -6.53 -17.22 -15.89
CA ASN A 589 -6.02 -15.91 -15.53
C ASN A 589 -4.80 -16.05 -14.60
N ALA A 590 -4.83 -17.03 -13.71
CA ALA A 590 -3.66 -17.36 -12.90
C ALA A 590 -2.79 -18.41 -13.60
N TYR A 591 -1.63 -17.99 -14.16
CA TYR A 591 -0.64 -18.89 -14.77
C TYR A 591 -0.20 -20.02 -13.82
N SER A 592 0.07 -19.68 -12.55
CA SER A 592 0.47 -20.66 -11.53
C SER A 592 -0.65 -21.67 -11.27
N THR A 593 -0.30 -22.96 -11.20
CA THR A 593 -1.24 -24.05 -10.89
C THR A 593 -2.01 -23.78 -9.58
N PHE A 594 -1.30 -23.29 -8.56
CA PHE A 594 -1.86 -22.99 -7.23
C PHE A 594 -2.36 -21.54 -7.09
N GLY A 595 -2.19 -20.71 -8.13
CA GLY A 595 -2.76 -19.37 -8.14
C GLY A 595 -4.28 -19.45 -8.08
N TYR A 596 -4.88 -18.67 -7.16
CA TYR A 596 -6.31 -18.70 -6.86
C TYR A 596 -7.13 -18.29 -8.09
N ASP A 597 -7.70 -19.28 -8.77
CA ASP A 597 -8.53 -19.09 -9.95
C ASP A 597 -9.58 -20.21 -9.99
N PRO A 598 -10.68 -20.06 -9.23
CA PRO A 598 -11.80 -21.00 -9.22
C PRO A 598 -12.34 -21.34 -10.62
N SER A 599 -12.36 -20.36 -11.52
CA SER A 599 -12.84 -20.54 -12.90
C SER A 599 -11.92 -21.48 -13.70
N LYS A 600 -10.59 -21.35 -13.54
CA LYS A 600 -9.61 -22.29 -14.13
C LYS A 600 -9.83 -23.71 -13.64
N TRP A 601 -10.06 -23.88 -12.33
CA TRP A 601 -10.27 -25.20 -11.76
C TRP A 601 -11.61 -25.81 -12.20
N ALA A 602 -12.67 -25.00 -12.28
CA ALA A 602 -13.96 -25.44 -12.81
C ALA A 602 -13.87 -25.88 -14.28
N ILE A 603 -13.20 -25.09 -15.14
CA ILE A 603 -12.96 -25.45 -16.53
C ILE A 603 -12.14 -26.75 -16.62
N LYS A 604 -11.08 -26.88 -15.83
CA LYS A 604 -10.25 -28.09 -15.83
C LYS A 604 -11.02 -29.33 -15.37
N LEU A 605 -11.87 -29.20 -14.35
CA LEU A 605 -12.74 -30.29 -13.91
C LEU A 605 -13.73 -30.70 -15.00
N MET A 606 -14.36 -29.73 -15.67
CA MET A 606 -15.26 -30.01 -16.79
C MET A 606 -14.54 -30.68 -17.96
N GLU A 607 -13.25 -30.37 -18.19
CA GLU A 607 -12.45 -31.01 -19.24
C GLU A 607 -12.22 -32.49 -18.92
N LEU A 608 -11.88 -32.81 -17.67
CA LEU A 608 -11.71 -34.19 -17.20
C LEU A 608 -12.99 -35.01 -17.35
N LEU A 609 -14.15 -34.37 -17.27
CA LEU A 609 -15.46 -35.00 -17.48
C LEU A 609 -15.89 -35.03 -18.96
N GLY A 610 -15.07 -34.53 -19.88
CA GLY A 610 -15.40 -34.45 -21.32
C GLY A 610 -16.48 -33.43 -21.68
N LEU A 611 -16.81 -32.50 -20.77
CA LEU A 611 -17.86 -31.49 -20.95
C LEU A 611 -17.35 -30.23 -21.66
N VAL A 612 -16.05 -29.97 -21.56
CA VAL A 612 -15.31 -28.94 -22.30
C VAL A 612 -14.03 -29.54 -22.90
N TYR A 613 -13.51 -28.94 -23.96
CA TYR A 613 -12.38 -29.44 -24.74
C TYR A 613 -11.64 -28.29 -25.45
N ASP A 614 -10.51 -28.59 -26.09
CA ASP A 614 -9.66 -27.62 -26.80
C ASP A 614 -9.26 -26.41 -25.93
N LEU A 615 -8.78 -26.65 -24.70
CA LEU A 615 -8.31 -25.60 -23.80
C LEU A 615 -7.04 -24.95 -24.37
N ASN A 616 -7.10 -23.64 -24.58
CA ASN A 616 -5.98 -22.85 -25.05
C ASN A 616 -5.07 -22.46 -23.88
N THR A 617 -3.78 -22.74 -24.02
CA THR A 617 -2.74 -22.26 -23.11
C THR A 617 -1.57 -21.70 -23.91
N PHE A 618 -1.01 -20.58 -23.45
CA PHE A 618 0.24 -20.10 -24.01
C PHE A 618 1.41 -20.98 -23.59
N SER A 619 2.43 -21.05 -24.46
CA SER A 619 3.63 -21.82 -24.16
C SER A 619 4.33 -21.23 -22.94
N LYS A 620 4.85 -22.10 -22.06
CA LYS A 620 5.58 -21.67 -20.86
C LYS A 620 6.76 -20.76 -21.21
N ASN A 621 7.40 -21.00 -22.36
CA ASN A 621 8.53 -20.20 -22.84
C ASN A 621 8.11 -18.75 -23.15
N GLU A 622 7.00 -18.53 -23.85
CA GLU A 622 6.55 -17.17 -24.16
C GLU A 622 6.14 -16.40 -22.90
N ILE A 623 5.47 -17.07 -21.95
CA ILE A 623 5.11 -16.48 -20.65
C ILE A 623 6.39 -16.10 -19.87
N GLN A 624 7.38 -17.00 -19.83
CA GLN A 624 8.66 -16.74 -19.15
C GLN A 624 9.47 -15.62 -19.80
N LYS A 625 9.42 -15.46 -21.13
CA LYS A 625 10.06 -14.33 -21.81
C LYS A 625 9.52 -13.00 -21.30
N GLY A 626 8.20 -12.82 -21.21
CA GLY A 626 7.60 -11.59 -20.67
C GLY A 626 8.07 -11.30 -19.25
N MET A 627 8.08 -12.32 -18.38
CA MET A 627 8.60 -12.18 -17.01
C MET A 627 10.08 -11.80 -16.95
N ILE A 628 10.92 -12.39 -17.81
CA ILE A 628 12.36 -12.08 -17.87
C ILE A 628 12.57 -10.67 -18.42
N GLN A 629 11.83 -10.25 -19.43
CA GLN A 629 11.88 -8.90 -19.99
C GLN A 629 11.54 -7.85 -18.92
N MET A 630 10.47 -8.06 -18.15
CA MET A 630 10.10 -7.18 -17.04
C MET A 630 11.16 -7.16 -15.93
N ARG A 631 11.73 -8.31 -15.57
CA ARG A 631 12.85 -8.37 -14.61
C ARG A 631 14.10 -7.66 -15.12
N GLN A 632 14.45 -7.85 -16.38
CA GLN A 632 15.60 -7.19 -17.01
C GLN A 632 15.40 -5.67 -17.01
N LYS A 633 14.19 -5.20 -17.38
CA LYS A 633 13.81 -3.79 -17.30
C LYS A 633 13.99 -3.23 -15.88
N ASN A 634 13.52 -3.96 -14.87
CA ASN A 634 13.67 -3.55 -13.47
C ASN A 634 15.14 -3.53 -13.03
N VAL A 635 15.93 -4.55 -13.40
CA VAL A 635 17.37 -4.59 -13.13
C VAL A 635 18.09 -3.43 -13.80
N GLU A 636 17.74 -3.09 -15.03
CA GLU A 636 18.34 -1.96 -15.75
C GLU A 636 18.02 -0.62 -15.08
N GLN A 637 16.78 -0.43 -14.62
CA GLN A 637 16.40 0.75 -13.82
C GLN A 637 17.18 0.81 -12.50
N LEU A 638 17.34 -0.32 -11.81
CA LEU A 638 18.13 -0.39 -10.57
C LEU A 638 19.62 -0.13 -10.82
N LYS A 639 20.17 -0.59 -11.95
CA LYS A 639 21.56 -0.31 -12.34
C LYS A 639 21.81 1.20 -12.50
N GLN A 640 20.83 1.95 -13.00
CA GLN A 640 20.95 3.39 -13.23
C GLN A 640 21.05 4.21 -11.95
N VAL A 641 20.57 3.70 -10.81
CA VAL A 641 20.65 4.41 -9.51
C VAL A 641 21.87 4.04 -8.68
N ILE A 642 22.64 3.02 -9.08
CA ILE A 642 23.83 2.55 -8.38
C ILE A 642 25.09 3.15 -9.04
N HIS A 643 26.01 3.66 -8.23
CA HIS A 643 27.31 4.12 -8.72
C HIS A 643 28.25 2.92 -8.93
N TRP A 644 28.47 2.54 -10.19
CA TRP A 644 29.34 1.43 -10.56
C TRP A 644 30.81 1.82 -10.76
N GLY A 645 31.18 3.08 -10.47
CA GLY A 645 32.49 3.64 -10.80
C GLY A 645 32.58 4.09 -12.25
N THR A 646 33.75 4.59 -12.64
CA THR A 646 34.02 5.02 -14.03
C THR A 646 33.96 3.82 -14.97
N ALA A 647 33.21 3.96 -16.07
CA ALA A 647 33.10 2.93 -17.09
C ALA A 647 34.47 2.68 -17.75
N ILE A 648 34.83 1.42 -17.96
CA ILE A 648 36.16 1.03 -18.44
C ILE A 648 36.45 1.67 -19.81
N GLU A 649 35.42 1.78 -20.65
CA GLU A 649 35.47 2.35 -21.99
C GLU A 649 35.72 3.87 -21.98
N SER A 650 35.42 4.54 -20.86
CA SER A 650 35.63 5.98 -20.68
C SER A 650 36.96 6.32 -20.02
N LEU A 651 37.72 5.33 -19.55
CA LEU A 651 38.98 5.57 -18.86
C LEU A 651 40.07 6.02 -19.86
N PRO A 652 40.85 7.06 -19.51
CA PRO A 652 42.01 7.44 -20.30
C PRO A 652 43.04 6.31 -20.31
N GLU A 653 43.91 6.32 -21.31
CA GLU A 653 45.01 5.36 -21.41
C GLU A 653 46.22 5.91 -20.65
N MET A 654 46.94 5.04 -19.95
CA MET A 654 48.17 5.36 -19.22
C MET A 654 49.27 4.39 -19.64
N THR A 655 50.37 4.93 -20.14
CA THR A 655 51.54 4.13 -20.52
C THR A 655 52.31 3.68 -19.28
N GLU A 656 53.12 2.63 -19.44
CA GLU A 656 54.03 2.16 -18.39
C GLU A 656 54.98 3.27 -17.88
N GLU A 657 55.48 4.12 -18.77
CA GLU A 657 56.36 5.24 -18.43
C GLU A 657 55.65 6.29 -17.56
N ASP A 658 54.41 6.63 -17.92
CA ASP A 658 53.58 7.57 -17.17
C ASP A 658 53.19 7.01 -15.79
N PHE A 659 52.83 5.72 -15.74
CA PHE A 659 52.50 5.03 -14.49
C PHE A 659 53.69 5.05 -13.53
N ASP A 660 54.88 4.68 -14.00
CA ASP A 660 56.10 4.68 -13.21
C ASP A 660 56.49 6.09 -12.74
N ALA A 661 56.34 7.09 -13.62
CA ALA A 661 56.62 8.49 -13.28
C ALA A 661 55.69 8.99 -12.17
N GLN A 662 54.38 8.71 -12.25
CA GLN A 662 53.42 9.12 -11.23
C GLN A 662 53.64 8.39 -9.89
N CYS A 663 53.98 7.10 -9.91
CA CYS A 663 54.33 6.37 -8.70
C CYS A 663 55.59 6.94 -8.02
N LYS A 664 56.62 7.33 -8.80
CA LYS A 664 57.82 8.02 -8.29
C LYS A 664 57.51 9.39 -7.68
N GLN A 665 56.49 10.08 -8.19
CA GLN A 665 55.97 11.34 -7.63
C GLN A 665 55.11 11.13 -6.37
N GLY A 666 54.97 9.90 -5.90
CA GLY A 666 54.34 9.56 -4.63
C GLY A 666 52.90 9.06 -4.72
N LYS A 667 52.32 9.01 -5.93
CA LYS A 667 50.97 8.47 -6.15
C LYS A 667 50.86 6.99 -5.74
N LYS A 668 49.71 6.61 -5.19
CA LYS A 668 49.49 5.27 -4.64
C LYS A 668 48.69 4.41 -5.60
N TYR A 669 49.29 4.07 -6.73
CA TYR A 669 48.62 3.33 -7.79
C TYR A 669 48.92 1.83 -7.76
N ILE A 670 47.96 1.03 -8.19
CA ILE A 670 48.07 -0.42 -8.37
C ILE A 670 47.40 -0.79 -9.69
N ILE A 671 47.93 -1.77 -10.42
CA ILE A 671 47.28 -2.30 -11.63
C ILE A 671 46.54 -3.60 -11.28
N ILE A 672 45.27 -3.69 -11.67
CA ILE A 672 44.45 -4.91 -11.57
C ILE A 672 43.69 -5.08 -12.89
N ASP A 673 43.85 -6.22 -13.56
CA ASP A 673 43.25 -6.56 -14.85
C ASP A 673 43.46 -5.47 -15.92
N SER A 674 44.70 -4.97 -16.03
CA SER A 674 45.07 -3.87 -16.95
C SER A 674 44.34 -2.55 -16.68
N ILE A 675 43.78 -2.37 -15.48
CA ILE A 675 43.21 -1.10 -15.02
C ILE A 675 44.07 -0.53 -13.91
N VAL A 676 44.46 0.73 -14.05
CA VAL A 676 45.16 1.49 -13.01
C VAL A 676 44.13 1.98 -11.99
N LEU A 677 44.39 1.66 -10.72
CA LEU A 677 43.56 2.03 -9.58
C LEU A 677 44.32 3.00 -8.66
N ASP A 678 43.67 4.08 -8.23
CA ASP A 678 44.16 4.94 -7.15
C ASP A 678 43.60 4.48 -5.80
N VAL A 679 44.46 3.88 -4.99
CA VAL A 679 44.07 3.30 -3.70
C VAL A 679 44.45 4.19 -2.51
N GLU A 680 44.93 5.42 -2.73
CA GLU A 680 45.44 6.30 -1.67
C GLU A 680 44.49 6.42 -0.47
N THR A 681 43.20 6.60 -0.73
CA THR A 681 42.16 6.73 0.30
C THR A 681 41.72 5.41 0.93
N PHE A 682 42.08 4.27 0.35
CA PHE A 682 41.60 2.94 0.77
C PHE A 682 42.66 2.12 1.53
N ILE A 683 43.93 2.54 1.50
CA ILE A 683 45.04 1.77 2.09
C ILE A 683 44.79 1.40 3.56
N ASP A 684 44.33 2.36 4.36
CA ASP A 684 44.12 2.18 5.80
C ASP A 684 42.81 1.45 6.13
N GLU A 685 41.89 1.36 5.17
CA GLU A 685 40.59 0.68 5.29
C GLU A 685 40.62 -0.76 4.77
N HIS A 686 41.72 -1.17 4.13
CA HIS A 686 41.84 -2.50 3.53
C HIS A 686 41.71 -3.61 4.60
N PRO A 687 40.69 -4.48 4.53
CA PRO A 687 40.34 -5.43 5.60
C PRO A 687 41.39 -6.53 5.80
N GLY A 688 42.20 -6.83 4.77
CA GLY A 688 43.34 -7.75 4.90
C GLY A 688 44.56 -7.14 5.61
N GLY A 689 44.52 -5.84 5.89
CA GLY A 689 45.61 -5.09 6.52
C GLY A 689 46.45 -4.27 5.54
N VAL A 690 47.02 -3.18 6.06
CA VAL A 690 47.80 -2.16 5.32
C VAL A 690 49.05 -2.72 4.66
N SER A 691 49.69 -3.73 5.27
CA SER A 691 50.90 -4.34 4.73
C SER A 691 50.67 -4.98 3.36
N TYR A 692 49.51 -5.62 3.15
CA TYR A 692 49.22 -6.34 1.92
C TYR A 692 48.97 -5.42 0.72
N ILE A 693 48.25 -4.33 0.92
CA ILE A 693 48.02 -3.35 -0.15
C ILE A 693 49.31 -2.59 -0.50
N LYS A 694 50.15 -2.29 0.51
CA LYS A 694 51.46 -1.64 0.29
C LYS A 694 52.41 -2.47 -0.57
N MET A 695 52.31 -3.80 -0.53
CA MET A 695 53.14 -4.67 -1.39
C MET A 695 52.83 -4.53 -2.88
N GLY A 696 51.58 -4.15 -3.22
CA GLY A 696 51.11 -3.97 -4.60
C GLY A 696 51.34 -2.57 -5.18
N LEU A 697 51.74 -1.58 -4.37
CA LEU A 697 51.95 -0.21 -4.84
C LEU A 697 53.01 -0.14 -5.95
N GLY A 698 52.67 0.54 -7.04
CA GLY A 698 53.50 0.69 -8.22
C GLY A 698 53.70 -0.61 -9.02
N LYS A 699 52.83 -1.61 -8.86
CA LYS A 699 52.95 -2.92 -9.52
C LYS A 699 51.62 -3.41 -10.08
N ASP A 700 51.70 -4.41 -10.95
CA ASP A 700 50.57 -5.26 -11.31
C ASP A 700 50.28 -6.27 -10.20
N ALA A 701 49.19 -6.03 -9.48
CA ALA A 701 48.70 -6.88 -8.40
C ALA A 701 47.54 -7.78 -8.85
N THR A 702 47.30 -7.94 -10.16
CA THR A 702 46.20 -8.76 -10.70
C THR A 702 46.24 -10.18 -10.14
N LYS A 703 47.41 -10.82 -10.11
CA LYS A 703 47.56 -12.17 -9.55
C LYS A 703 47.24 -12.23 -8.06
N MET A 704 47.68 -11.22 -7.30
CA MET A 704 47.38 -11.12 -5.86
C MET A 704 45.88 -10.92 -5.61
N PHE A 705 45.19 -10.19 -6.48
CA PHE A 705 43.76 -9.88 -6.35
C PHE A 705 42.84 -11.02 -6.83
N ARG A 706 43.12 -11.57 -8.02
CA ARG A 706 42.36 -12.68 -8.62
C ARG A 706 42.63 -14.02 -7.94
N GLY A 707 43.75 -14.11 -7.21
CA GLY A 707 44.06 -15.15 -6.26
C GLY A 707 45.20 -16.05 -6.71
N GLU A 708 46.32 -15.97 -5.99
CA GLU A 708 47.27 -17.08 -5.83
C GLU A 708 47.02 -17.86 -4.51
N VAL A 709 46.29 -17.27 -3.56
CA VAL A 709 45.93 -17.88 -2.25
C VAL A 709 44.44 -17.71 -1.90
N TYR A 710 43.85 -16.53 -2.12
CA TYR A 710 42.40 -16.27 -1.95
C TYR A 710 41.86 -15.43 -3.13
N GLY A 711 40.73 -15.83 -3.70
CA GLY A 711 40.01 -15.01 -4.70
C GLY A 711 39.11 -13.97 -4.01
N HIS A 712 39.27 -12.69 -4.36
CA HIS A 712 38.48 -11.60 -3.75
C HIS A 712 36.98 -11.73 -4.06
N SER A 713 36.14 -11.38 -3.08
CA SER A 713 34.67 -11.50 -3.17
C SER A 713 34.04 -10.56 -4.21
N ASN A 714 32.78 -10.80 -4.59
CA ASN A 714 32.03 -9.87 -5.45
C ASN A 714 31.97 -8.45 -4.86
N ALA A 715 31.90 -8.31 -3.54
CA ALA A 715 31.92 -6.99 -2.89
C ALA A 715 33.25 -6.26 -3.09
N ALA A 716 34.38 -6.97 -2.99
CA ALA A 716 35.69 -6.40 -3.28
C ALA A 716 35.83 -6.03 -4.77
N ASN A 717 35.33 -6.86 -5.68
CA ASN A 717 35.29 -6.54 -7.12
C ASN A 717 34.45 -5.28 -7.43
N ASN A 718 33.32 -5.10 -6.72
CA ASN A 718 32.50 -3.90 -6.85
C ASN A 718 33.17 -2.67 -6.23
N LEU A 719 33.91 -2.82 -5.14
CA LEU A 719 34.57 -1.69 -4.47
C LEU A 719 35.72 -1.13 -5.33
N ILE A 720 36.54 -1.99 -5.94
CA ILE A 720 37.67 -1.53 -6.76
C ILE A 720 37.25 -0.71 -7.99
N SER A 721 35.99 -0.82 -8.42
CA SER A 721 35.51 -0.03 -9.55
C SER A 721 35.46 1.47 -9.24
N GLN A 722 35.38 1.85 -7.95
CA GLN A 722 35.40 3.24 -7.51
C GLN A 722 36.79 3.89 -7.59
N PHE A 723 37.85 3.07 -7.65
CA PHE A 723 39.23 3.55 -7.66
C PHE A 723 39.84 3.64 -9.07
N ARG A 724 39.08 3.32 -10.12
CA ARG A 724 39.59 3.29 -11.51
C ARG A 724 39.95 4.68 -12.02
N ILE A 725 41.18 4.83 -12.53
CA ILE A 725 41.67 6.09 -13.10
C ILE A 725 42.14 5.99 -14.55
N ALA A 726 42.64 4.84 -15.01
CA ALA A 726 43.11 4.68 -16.38
C ALA A 726 43.14 3.20 -16.84
N ARG A 727 43.16 2.97 -18.15
CA ARG A 727 43.53 1.68 -18.76
C ARG A 727 45.04 1.65 -18.94
N PHE A 728 45.69 0.62 -18.42
CA PHE A 728 47.14 0.44 -18.50
C PHE A 728 47.55 -0.09 -19.88
N ILE A 729 48.50 0.57 -20.52
CA ILE A 729 49.11 0.14 -21.78
C ILE A 729 50.57 -0.23 -21.50
N SER A 730 50.83 -1.53 -21.45
CA SER A 730 52.18 -2.08 -21.51
C SER A 730 52.71 -1.84 -22.92
N LYS A 731 53.95 -1.35 -23.06
CA LYS A 731 54.63 -1.39 -24.37
C LYS A 731 54.68 -2.86 -24.80
N GLU A 732 53.99 -3.21 -25.87
CA GLU A 732 54.25 -4.48 -26.54
C GLU A 732 55.76 -4.53 -26.82
N LYS A 733 56.45 -5.48 -26.19
CA LYS A 733 57.72 -5.95 -26.74
C LYS A 733 57.37 -6.51 -28.11
N ASN A 734 57.58 -5.70 -29.15
CA ASN A 734 57.80 -6.21 -30.50
C ASN A 734 58.87 -7.30 -30.40
N ASN A 735 58.42 -8.55 -30.41
CA ASN A 735 59.24 -9.73 -30.62
C ASN A 735 58.83 -10.33 -31.96
#